data_AF-A0A259KMH1-F1
#
_entry.id   AF-A0A259KMH1-F1
#
_cell.length_a   1.000
_cell.length_b   1.000
_cell.length_c   1.000
_cell.angle_alpha   90.00
_cell.angle_beta   90.00
_cell.angle_gamma   90.00
#
_symmetry.space_group_name_H-M   'P 1'
#
loop_
_entity.id
_entity.type
_entity.pdbx_description
1 polymer ?
#
loop_
_entity_poly.entity_id
_entity_poly.type
_entity_poly.pdbx_seq_one_letter_code
_entity_poly.pdbx_strand_id
1 'polypeptide(L)'
;MGGGTALTSVTTNAGGSVTMNGGSITTTGTQTYNEMVNLTASTVLRGVNLAVLSTVDGTYDLTLHDSGTTVLSGIIGGTAALTNLTTDSLTTGAGETHLKGASIQTSTNAVFYDIVKVFTDVTVKASSQLSFMQTVDADIANTRTLTLDGGSSGAVSTAGVVGGAVSLKTLEVVNSGSTTFTGEVTTDTSVVLTETAGTIAFNGGLTTPQLLVAAKPFGLTLLGQVSVTDSTVSTTLANTGALQLGAIETDNLYFAGGLTATAPSGLTMAGLIRSNNSAMVLGRSATNISLQQMTDIDSGSGSLHVASPVLAGEYQLRMLSTGPTTLDGDFTSTGTVSFVGPVTFTNPATLSANSFDFGDTLTLGGATTINANSLTLDGAVTAAGELTINGDTTLNGSSVNSGAFAQTYNGLVDIGGLATSTTTFTGAGITFGSTLDATTIVNVNDSGNSTFTGAIGSTHAPVHFETDAAGSTTFSGGSVRTSGLNSMVFADDVVVTTDTTFDTTNGGSIAGANITFSKTLNGSTVNGQAVTLNAGTVGAVLVTGAIGDSKALSSLTLLNSNGATFSTGVTTGTSVVLTDTSDGHVIRFAGNLTTPLLTTMGEPYVLELLGANTSITGAGVTNFANTGALKLGNLVTDTLSFVGGVTATVPSGISVSGVVSTSGSGALTLGDSDTTVTLSNHASLSTAGAALSIGGAVEGSQADTQSLTLNAGSTGAVTVTGTVGLVTPLKTLTLTNSNGATFSSVVKANTSVVLSNTNAAHDITFADDLTTLTLSTTGNGYNLKLLGDHTSITNNTVFNHTGSLTLGNANTDTLSFAGGVTASAPSSINAAGHISTSGAGLLSLGDNNTAVTLTDHVWLTTAGANLQVGGTVEGTLADTQSLNLNAGSTGSVSMLGSVGAATPLQTLTLTNSNGATFGGEVKANTSVVLSDTSTGQDISFEDDLTTPTLTTTVRGYNLKLLGGTTTVSNGAVFNQTGTLTLGDAATDTLVLTGGLTATAPSHISAAGQISTTNTDVVMGGADLELTDNVIISTGSGNVSFGGTINSANGVAAKSLTIQTTGATTFTAAIGDSAELGSLATTAGGSVAINGGVVNTSGAQSYSGPVTLGVDTTLSSSSSGAISFVSTVDSAHTLTINTSGVTTLGDTVDAASLTTNAGGQAIIQGARITTSGAQTYNDD
;
A
#
# COMPACT_ATOMS: atom_id res chain seq x y z
N MET A 1 -122.85 -17.29 -9.69
CA MET A 1 -123.49 -17.88 -10.89
C MET A 1 -122.65 -19.05 -11.38
N GLY A 2 -123.25 -20.19 -11.73
CA GLY A 2 -122.51 -21.36 -12.26
C GLY A 2 -121.82 -22.27 -11.22
N GLY A 3 -122.17 -22.19 -9.93
CA GLY A 3 -121.49 -22.93 -8.85
C GLY A 3 -121.82 -24.43 -8.73
N GLY A 4 -122.95 -24.90 -9.29
CA GLY A 4 -123.31 -26.34 -9.35
C GLY A 4 -123.10 -26.96 -10.74
N THR A 5 -123.27 -26.16 -11.79
CA THR A 5 -122.93 -26.49 -13.18
C THR A 5 -122.43 -25.21 -13.81
N ALA A 6 -121.20 -25.22 -14.32
CA ALA A 6 -120.58 -24.04 -14.91
C ALA A 6 -121.37 -23.58 -16.16
N LEU A 7 -121.47 -22.26 -16.36
CA LEU A 7 -122.10 -21.68 -17.54
C LEU A 7 -121.23 -21.94 -18.79
N THR A 8 -121.81 -21.94 -19.99
CA THR A 8 -121.01 -22.07 -21.23
C THR A 8 -120.23 -20.82 -21.58
N SER A 9 -120.80 -19.64 -21.34
CA SER A 9 -120.15 -18.34 -21.55
C SER A 9 -120.92 -17.25 -20.79
N VAL A 10 -120.28 -16.10 -20.61
CA VAL A 10 -120.94 -14.86 -20.17
C VAL A 10 -120.46 -13.74 -21.08
N THR A 11 -121.38 -12.94 -21.58
CA THR A 11 -121.06 -11.74 -22.35
C THR A 11 -122.06 -10.65 -22.00
N THR A 12 -121.59 -9.49 -21.58
CA THR A 12 -122.45 -8.32 -21.31
C THR A 12 -122.42 -7.34 -22.50
N ASN A 13 -123.24 -6.29 -22.51
CA ASN A 13 -123.36 -5.37 -23.65
C ASN A 13 -122.29 -4.26 -23.64
N ALA A 14 -122.11 -3.53 -24.74
CA ALA A 14 -121.25 -2.35 -24.73
C ALA A 14 -121.98 -1.16 -24.08
N GLY A 15 -121.36 -0.50 -23.09
CA GLY A 15 -121.84 0.74 -22.44
C GLY A 15 -122.75 0.55 -21.21
N GLY A 16 -122.58 1.40 -20.18
CA GLY A 16 -123.28 1.33 -18.89
C GLY A 16 -122.36 0.88 -17.74
N SER A 17 -122.94 0.35 -16.66
CA SER A 17 -122.18 -0.32 -15.58
C SER A 17 -122.84 -1.64 -15.15
N VAL A 18 -122.01 -2.60 -14.76
CA VAL A 18 -122.40 -3.90 -14.19
C VAL A 18 -121.99 -3.90 -12.73
N THR A 19 -122.95 -4.01 -11.83
CA THR A 19 -122.66 -4.15 -10.39
C THR A 19 -122.50 -5.61 -10.02
N MET A 20 -121.38 -5.99 -9.40
CA MET A 20 -121.14 -7.34 -8.88
C MET A 20 -121.21 -7.33 -7.35
N ASN A 21 -122.28 -7.91 -6.81
CA ASN A 21 -122.52 -8.00 -5.36
C ASN A 21 -121.83 -9.24 -4.71
N GLY A 22 -120.70 -9.69 -5.25
CA GLY A 22 -119.88 -10.77 -4.70
C GLY A 22 -120.18 -12.20 -5.20
N GLY A 23 -119.53 -13.18 -4.56
CA GLY A 23 -119.66 -14.61 -4.89
C GLY A 23 -118.79 -15.05 -6.07
N SER A 24 -119.05 -16.24 -6.63
CA SER A 24 -118.29 -16.74 -7.79
C SER A 24 -119.11 -16.83 -9.06
N ILE A 25 -118.54 -16.46 -10.21
CA ILE A 25 -119.09 -16.68 -11.54
C ILE A 25 -118.21 -17.71 -12.25
N THR A 26 -118.74 -18.89 -12.55
CA THR A 26 -117.99 -19.99 -13.18
C THR A 26 -118.53 -20.32 -14.58
N THR A 27 -117.64 -20.34 -15.57
CA THR A 27 -117.90 -20.65 -16.97
C THR A 27 -116.94 -21.75 -17.49
N THR A 28 -117.32 -22.44 -18.56
CA THR A 28 -116.51 -23.42 -19.31
C THR A 28 -115.99 -22.87 -20.64
N GLY A 29 -116.42 -21.67 -21.03
CA GLY A 29 -116.02 -20.94 -22.24
C GLY A 29 -115.93 -19.44 -21.96
N THR A 30 -115.83 -18.61 -23.02
CA THR A 30 -115.52 -17.17 -22.94
C THR A 30 -116.37 -16.40 -21.93
N GLN A 31 -115.70 -15.59 -21.10
CA GLN A 31 -116.34 -14.71 -20.12
C GLN A 31 -115.93 -13.26 -20.38
N THR A 32 -116.79 -12.47 -21.02
CA THR A 32 -116.49 -11.09 -21.44
C THR A 32 -117.41 -10.08 -20.77
N TYR A 33 -116.82 -9.06 -20.16
CA TYR A 33 -117.52 -7.91 -19.58
C TYR A 33 -117.16 -6.66 -20.37
N ASN A 34 -118.15 -6.09 -21.06
CA ASN A 34 -117.98 -4.98 -21.99
C ASN A 34 -118.21 -3.60 -21.34
N GLU A 35 -118.96 -3.51 -20.25
CA GLU A 35 -119.23 -2.28 -19.48
C GLU A 35 -118.28 -2.10 -18.29
N MET A 36 -118.39 -0.94 -17.63
CA MET A 36 -117.71 -0.68 -16.36
C MET A 36 -118.22 -1.65 -15.28
N VAL A 37 -117.33 -2.37 -14.60
CA VAL A 37 -117.69 -3.27 -13.50
C VAL A 37 -117.52 -2.55 -12.16
N ASN A 38 -118.58 -2.47 -11.35
CA ASN A 38 -118.54 -1.93 -9.99
C ASN A 38 -118.71 -3.06 -8.97
N LEU A 39 -117.68 -3.33 -8.18
CA LEU A 39 -117.69 -4.33 -7.12
C LEU A 39 -118.29 -3.74 -5.85
N THR A 40 -119.30 -4.39 -5.30
CA THR A 40 -119.92 -4.05 -4.00
C THR A 40 -119.71 -5.15 -2.95
N ALA A 41 -119.06 -6.26 -3.33
CA ALA A 41 -118.49 -7.29 -2.45
C ALA A 41 -117.40 -8.11 -3.19
N SER A 42 -116.55 -8.84 -2.46
CA SER A 42 -115.45 -9.65 -3.04
C SER A 42 -115.98 -10.71 -4.02
N THR A 43 -115.38 -10.75 -5.22
CA THR A 43 -115.88 -11.51 -6.38
C THR A 43 -114.81 -12.44 -6.96
N VAL A 44 -115.21 -13.67 -7.31
CA VAL A 44 -114.35 -14.68 -7.94
C VAL A 44 -114.86 -15.04 -9.33
N LEU A 45 -114.12 -14.72 -10.39
CA LEU A 45 -114.45 -15.13 -11.76
C LEU A 45 -113.64 -16.38 -12.11
N ARG A 46 -114.29 -17.41 -12.67
CA ARG A 46 -113.68 -18.68 -13.08
C ARG A 46 -114.09 -18.98 -14.51
N GLY A 47 -113.16 -19.12 -15.46
CA GLY A 47 -113.54 -19.29 -16.86
C GLY A 47 -112.42 -19.74 -17.79
N VAL A 48 -112.71 -19.61 -19.10
CA VAL A 48 -111.76 -19.75 -20.21
C VAL A 48 -111.82 -18.43 -21.00
N ASN A 49 -110.70 -17.74 -21.22
CA ASN A 49 -110.62 -16.44 -21.91
C ASN A 49 -111.46 -15.35 -21.23
N LEU A 50 -111.13 -15.05 -19.98
CA LEU A 50 -111.80 -14.02 -19.19
C LEU A 50 -111.38 -12.62 -19.67
N ALA A 51 -112.31 -11.78 -20.11
CA ALA A 51 -112.02 -10.43 -20.56
C ALA A 51 -112.88 -9.39 -19.83
N VAL A 52 -112.24 -8.43 -19.16
CA VAL A 52 -112.87 -7.19 -18.67
C VAL A 52 -112.37 -6.04 -19.55
N LEU A 53 -113.28 -5.51 -20.37
CA LEU A 53 -112.93 -4.58 -21.45
C LEU A 53 -113.08 -3.09 -21.09
N SER A 54 -113.70 -2.78 -19.95
CA SER A 54 -113.83 -1.42 -19.41
C SER A 54 -113.36 -1.35 -17.95
N THR A 55 -113.53 -0.19 -17.30
CA THR A 55 -113.05 0.06 -15.93
C THR A 55 -113.65 -0.94 -14.94
N VAL A 56 -112.83 -1.52 -14.06
CA VAL A 56 -113.29 -2.31 -12.91
C VAL A 56 -112.98 -1.52 -11.64
N ASP A 57 -113.95 -1.31 -10.77
CA ASP A 57 -113.83 -0.41 -9.63
C ASP A 57 -114.54 -0.96 -8.38
N GLY A 58 -114.13 -0.53 -7.18
CA GLY A 58 -114.75 -0.89 -5.90
C GLY A 58 -113.78 -1.47 -4.86
N THR A 59 -113.99 -1.15 -3.58
CA THR A 59 -113.07 -1.48 -2.47
C THR A 59 -113.16 -2.94 -1.99
N TYR A 60 -113.13 -3.90 -2.93
CA TYR A 60 -113.31 -5.32 -2.65
C TYR A 60 -112.32 -6.19 -3.44
N ASP A 61 -112.23 -7.47 -3.11
CA ASP A 61 -111.31 -8.39 -3.80
C ASP A 61 -111.86 -8.82 -5.15
N LEU A 62 -110.96 -8.91 -6.12
CA LEU A 62 -111.22 -9.56 -7.40
C LEU A 62 -110.22 -10.70 -7.58
N THR A 63 -110.75 -11.93 -7.59
CA THR A 63 -109.97 -13.11 -7.92
C THR A 63 -110.43 -13.64 -9.27
N LEU A 64 -109.50 -13.75 -10.21
CA LEU A 64 -109.72 -14.24 -11.56
C LEU A 64 -109.04 -15.61 -11.64
N HIS A 65 -109.74 -16.62 -12.12
CA HIS A 65 -109.16 -17.92 -12.43
C HIS A 65 -109.49 -18.25 -13.88
N ASP A 66 -108.51 -18.13 -14.76
CA ASP A 66 -108.66 -18.39 -16.17
C ASP A 66 -107.76 -19.56 -16.59
N SER A 67 -108.33 -20.48 -17.36
CA SER A 67 -107.57 -21.56 -17.99
C SER A 67 -107.14 -21.21 -19.43
N GLY A 68 -107.45 -20.00 -19.91
CA GLY A 68 -107.01 -19.40 -21.17
C GLY A 68 -106.36 -18.03 -20.97
N THR A 69 -106.75 -17.04 -21.78
CA THR A 69 -106.18 -15.68 -21.70
C THR A 69 -107.07 -14.71 -20.91
N THR A 70 -106.60 -14.25 -19.75
CA THR A 70 -107.25 -13.15 -19.02
C THR A 70 -106.92 -11.84 -19.72
N VAL A 71 -107.90 -10.98 -20.03
CA VAL A 71 -107.70 -9.68 -20.68
C VAL A 71 -108.23 -8.57 -19.80
N LEU A 72 -107.35 -7.69 -19.33
CA LEU A 72 -107.66 -6.48 -18.57
C LEU A 72 -107.48 -5.26 -19.47
N SER A 73 -108.54 -4.78 -20.13
CA SER A 73 -108.43 -3.66 -21.10
C SER A 73 -108.79 -2.28 -20.54
N GLY A 74 -109.55 -2.20 -19.45
CA GLY A 74 -109.87 -0.94 -18.78
C GLY A 74 -108.93 -0.62 -17.62
N ILE A 75 -109.16 0.52 -16.97
CA ILE A 75 -108.50 0.85 -15.69
C ILE A 75 -109.05 -0.05 -14.60
N ILE A 76 -108.20 -0.67 -13.78
CA ILE A 76 -108.61 -1.48 -12.64
C ILE A 76 -108.36 -0.68 -11.36
N GLY A 77 -109.37 -0.48 -10.51
CA GLY A 77 -109.28 0.29 -9.27
C GLY A 77 -109.07 1.79 -9.47
N GLY A 78 -109.61 2.36 -10.55
CA GLY A 78 -109.30 3.74 -10.98
C GLY A 78 -109.78 4.83 -10.01
N THR A 79 -111.06 4.80 -9.61
CA THR A 79 -111.62 5.78 -8.67
C THR A 79 -111.65 5.28 -7.22
N ALA A 80 -111.90 3.99 -7.02
CA ALA A 80 -111.77 3.27 -5.76
C ALA A 80 -110.90 2.02 -5.95
N ALA A 81 -109.65 2.08 -5.45
CA ALA A 81 -108.72 0.97 -5.53
C ALA A 81 -109.32 -0.33 -5.00
N LEU A 82 -109.09 -1.43 -5.72
CA LEU A 82 -109.54 -2.75 -5.27
C LEU A 82 -108.85 -3.13 -3.96
N THR A 83 -109.44 -4.02 -3.15
CA THR A 83 -108.74 -4.51 -1.95
C THR A 83 -107.59 -5.41 -2.38
N ASN A 84 -107.90 -6.52 -3.06
CA ASN A 84 -106.92 -7.40 -3.70
C ASN A 84 -107.28 -7.63 -5.17
N LEU A 85 -106.26 -7.80 -6.02
CA LEU A 85 -106.38 -8.41 -7.33
C LEU A 85 -105.54 -9.69 -7.34
N THR A 86 -106.14 -10.81 -7.74
CA THR A 86 -105.40 -12.06 -7.91
C THR A 86 -105.78 -12.69 -9.24
N THR A 87 -104.81 -13.00 -10.10
CA THR A 87 -105.01 -13.85 -11.27
C THR A 87 -104.43 -15.23 -10.99
N ASP A 88 -105.26 -16.24 -11.18
CA ASP A 88 -105.00 -17.66 -11.04
C ASP A 88 -104.56 -18.15 -9.65
N SER A 89 -104.10 -19.40 -9.59
CA SER A 89 -103.61 -20.07 -8.40
C SER A 89 -102.21 -20.62 -8.65
N LEU A 90 -101.41 -20.72 -7.59
CA LEU A 90 -100.04 -21.26 -7.56
C LEU A 90 -99.87 -22.63 -8.26
N THR A 91 -100.94 -23.40 -8.46
CA THR A 91 -100.90 -24.79 -8.95
C THR A 91 -101.45 -24.99 -10.37
N THR A 92 -101.94 -23.94 -11.03
CA THR A 92 -102.54 -24.01 -12.38
C THR A 92 -101.66 -23.28 -13.40
N GLY A 93 -100.70 -23.98 -14.00
CA GLY A 93 -99.70 -23.38 -14.90
C GLY A 93 -100.12 -23.23 -16.37
N ALA A 94 -101.37 -22.88 -16.68
CA ALA A 94 -101.89 -22.94 -18.06
C ALA A 94 -102.55 -21.65 -18.62
N GLY A 95 -102.39 -20.49 -17.98
CA GLY A 95 -103.00 -19.22 -18.41
C GLY A 95 -101.98 -18.10 -18.73
N GLU A 96 -102.45 -17.06 -19.41
CA GLU A 96 -101.74 -15.77 -19.55
C GLU A 96 -102.67 -14.58 -19.27
N THR A 97 -102.17 -13.53 -18.62
CA THR A 97 -102.88 -12.28 -18.35
C THR A 97 -102.37 -11.15 -19.24
N HIS A 98 -103.24 -10.63 -20.09
CA HIS A 98 -103.02 -9.48 -20.95
C HIS A 98 -103.40 -8.17 -20.25
N LEU A 99 -102.42 -7.30 -20.04
CA LEU A 99 -102.61 -5.94 -19.55
C LEU A 99 -102.73 -4.99 -20.75
N LYS A 100 -103.95 -4.53 -21.05
CA LYS A 100 -104.23 -3.56 -22.13
C LYS A 100 -104.78 -2.23 -21.62
N GLY A 101 -105.01 -2.11 -20.32
CA GLY A 101 -105.43 -0.89 -19.65
C GLY A 101 -104.23 -0.08 -19.15
N ALA A 102 -104.43 1.22 -18.96
CA ALA A 102 -103.37 2.13 -18.55
C ALA A 102 -102.95 2.01 -17.07
N SER A 103 -103.80 1.48 -16.18
CA SER A 103 -103.49 1.38 -14.75
C SER A 103 -104.27 0.29 -14.03
N ILE A 104 -103.62 -0.33 -13.04
CA ILE A 104 -104.18 -1.23 -12.05
C ILE A 104 -103.85 -0.68 -10.67
N GLN A 105 -104.84 -0.53 -9.79
CA GLN A 105 -104.64 -0.03 -8.43
C GLN A 105 -105.34 -0.92 -7.40
N THR A 106 -104.58 -1.32 -6.39
CA THR A 106 -105.04 -2.07 -5.23
C THR A 106 -104.59 -1.40 -3.93
N SER A 107 -105.41 -1.47 -2.89
CA SER A 107 -105.12 -0.94 -1.56
C SER A 107 -104.34 -1.94 -0.70
N THR A 108 -104.31 -3.22 -1.08
CA THR A 108 -103.45 -4.23 -0.46
C THR A 108 -102.60 -4.97 -1.51
N ASN A 109 -103.05 -6.11 -2.04
CA ASN A 109 -102.20 -6.96 -2.89
C ASN A 109 -102.66 -7.01 -4.36
N ALA A 110 -101.70 -7.05 -5.27
CA ALA A 110 -101.89 -7.43 -6.68
C ALA A 110 -100.95 -8.59 -6.99
N VAL A 111 -101.51 -9.79 -7.18
CA VAL A 111 -100.73 -11.03 -7.36
C VAL A 111 -101.14 -11.71 -8.66
N PHE A 112 -100.20 -11.88 -9.56
CA PHE A 112 -100.37 -12.56 -10.83
C PHE A 112 -99.64 -13.90 -10.79
N TYR A 113 -100.38 -15.02 -10.80
CA TYR A 113 -99.79 -16.37 -10.74
C TYR A 113 -99.41 -16.94 -12.11
N ASP A 114 -99.91 -16.34 -13.18
CA ASP A 114 -99.76 -16.72 -14.58
C ASP A 114 -98.80 -15.80 -15.35
N ILE A 115 -98.49 -16.13 -16.61
CA ILE A 115 -97.63 -15.29 -17.47
C ILE A 115 -98.36 -13.97 -17.75
N VAL A 116 -97.66 -12.83 -17.72
CA VAL A 116 -98.26 -11.52 -18.00
C VAL A 116 -97.72 -10.96 -19.32
N LYS A 117 -98.61 -10.46 -20.19
CA LYS A 117 -98.27 -9.73 -21.41
C LYS A 117 -98.81 -8.30 -21.39
N VAL A 118 -97.93 -7.33 -21.62
CA VAL A 118 -98.24 -5.90 -21.60
C VAL A 118 -98.48 -5.39 -23.03
N PHE A 119 -99.66 -4.84 -23.30
CA PHE A 119 -100.07 -4.33 -24.63
C PHE A 119 -100.11 -2.80 -24.71
N THR A 120 -100.11 -2.12 -23.57
CA THR A 120 -100.08 -0.65 -23.44
C THR A 120 -99.16 -0.27 -22.30
N ASP A 121 -98.65 0.95 -22.28
CA ASP A 121 -97.96 1.45 -21.09
C ASP A 121 -98.90 1.33 -19.87
N VAL A 122 -98.45 0.66 -18.82
CA VAL A 122 -99.30 0.31 -17.67
C VAL A 122 -98.61 0.59 -16.35
N THR A 123 -99.33 1.20 -15.42
CA THR A 123 -98.91 1.35 -14.02
C THR A 123 -99.68 0.39 -13.13
N VAL A 124 -98.97 -0.52 -12.44
CA VAL A 124 -99.55 -1.42 -11.45
C VAL A 124 -99.17 -0.95 -10.06
N LYS A 125 -100.16 -0.50 -9.30
CA LYS A 125 -100.04 0.02 -7.94
C LYS A 125 -100.63 -0.94 -6.92
N ALA A 126 -99.84 -1.31 -5.92
CA ALA A 126 -100.29 -2.09 -4.76
C ALA A 126 -99.62 -1.59 -3.49
N SER A 127 -100.40 -1.28 -2.45
CA SER A 127 -99.86 -0.70 -1.22
C SER A 127 -99.28 -1.71 -0.22
N SER A 128 -99.44 -3.04 -0.43
CA SER A 128 -98.88 -4.08 0.45
C SER A 128 -98.00 -5.09 -0.30
N GLN A 129 -98.52 -5.84 -1.27
CA GLN A 129 -97.72 -6.78 -2.07
C GLN A 129 -98.08 -6.70 -3.56
N LEU A 130 -97.10 -6.43 -4.41
CA LEU A 130 -97.19 -6.60 -5.86
C LEU A 130 -96.34 -7.80 -6.25
N SER A 131 -96.93 -8.82 -6.87
CA SER A 131 -96.19 -10.04 -7.19
C SER A 131 -96.53 -10.60 -8.56
N PHE A 132 -95.50 -10.89 -9.36
CA PHE A 132 -95.60 -11.64 -10.61
C PHE A 132 -94.88 -12.97 -10.43
N MET A 133 -95.59 -14.09 -10.47
CA MET A 133 -95.01 -15.39 -10.15
C MET A 133 -94.40 -16.10 -11.36
N GLN A 134 -94.70 -15.64 -12.57
CA GLN A 134 -94.22 -16.17 -13.85
C GLN A 134 -93.65 -15.03 -14.71
N THR A 135 -93.36 -15.31 -15.99
CA THR A 135 -92.78 -14.35 -16.94
C THR A 135 -93.69 -13.14 -17.18
N VAL A 136 -93.10 -11.95 -17.30
CA VAL A 136 -93.78 -10.70 -17.68
C VAL A 136 -93.14 -10.16 -18.96
N ASP A 137 -93.85 -10.13 -20.08
CA ASP A 137 -93.34 -9.70 -21.39
C ASP A 137 -94.16 -8.55 -21.98
N ALA A 138 -93.61 -7.83 -22.96
CA ALA A 138 -94.39 -6.97 -23.85
C ALA A 138 -95.14 -7.80 -24.92
N ASP A 139 -96.12 -7.20 -25.58
CA ASP A 139 -96.70 -7.76 -26.82
C ASP A 139 -95.74 -7.60 -28.01
N ILE A 140 -95.02 -6.47 -28.06
CA ILE A 140 -94.04 -6.10 -29.08
C ILE A 140 -92.81 -5.53 -28.39
N ALA A 141 -91.64 -6.07 -28.73
CA ALA A 141 -90.35 -5.65 -28.19
C ALA A 141 -90.13 -4.12 -28.33
N ASN A 142 -89.49 -3.50 -27.35
CA ASN A 142 -89.16 -2.07 -27.30
C ASN A 142 -90.33 -1.08 -27.41
N THR A 143 -91.57 -1.47 -27.09
CA THR A 143 -92.73 -0.56 -27.27
C THR A 143 -93.52 -0.23 -26.01
N ARG A 144 -93.28 -0.91 -24.88
CA ARG A 144 -94.13 -0.80 -23.68
C ARG A 144 -93.35 -0.42 -22.43
N THR A 145 -93.92 0.50 -21.65
CA THR A 145 -93.48 0.83 -20.30
C THR A 145 -94.33 0.11 -19.26
N LEU A 146 -93.68 -0.61 -18.35
CA LEU A 146 -94.33 -1.16 -17.15
C LEU A 146 -93.83 -0.38 -15.93
N THR A 147 -94.75 0.29 -15.23
CA THR A 147 -94.44 0.98 -13.97
C THR A 147 -94.98 0.15 -12.80
N LEU A 148 -94.09 -0.25 -11.89
CA LEU A 148 -94.39 -0.95 -10.65
C LEU A 148 -94.40 0.06 -9.50
N ASP A 149 -95.58 0.33 -8.93
CA ASP A 149 -95.79 1.28 -7.83
C ASP A 149 -96.16 0.54 -6.53
N GLY A 150 -95.28 0.56 -5.52
CA GLY A 150 -95.50 -0.12 -4.23
C GLY A 150 -96.25 0.70 -3.16
N GLY A 151 -96.76 1.90 -3.46
CA GLY A 151 -97.50 2.72 -2.48
C GLY A 151 -96.69 3.16 -1.24
N SER A 152 -95.39 3.40 -1.40
CA SER A 152 -94.36 3.79 -0.41
C SER A 152 -93.93 2.74 0.63
N SER A 153 -94.68 1.66 0.83
CA SER A 153 -94.35 0.62 1.83
C SER A 153 -94.52 -0.82 1.34
N GLY A 154 -95.17 -1.02 0.19
CA GLY A 154 -95.44 -2.34 -0.36
C GLY A 154 -94.19 -3.02 -0.94
N ALA A 155 -94.14 -4.34 -0.77
CA ALA A 155 -93.10 -5.18 -1.37
C ALA A 155 -93.48 -5.53 -2.82
N VAL A 156 -92.57 -5.30 -3.75
CA VAL A 156 -92.69 -5.70 -5.15
C VAL A 156 -91.82 -6.94 -5.36
N SER A 157 -92.37 -8.03 -5.90
CA SER A 157 -91.58 -9.21 -6.22
C SER A 157 -91.90 -9.76 -7.61
N THR A 158 -90.89 -10.19 -8.33
CA THR A 158 -91.07 -10.94 -9.58
C THR A 158 -90.30 -12.25 -9.45
N ALA A 159 -91.03 -13.37 -9.46
CA ALA A 159 -90.44 -14.69 -9.37
C ALA A 159 -89.91 -15.15 -10.74
N GLY A 160 -90.65 -14.83 -11.81
CA GLY A 160 -90.29 -15.12 -13.20
C GLY A 160 -89.47 -14.04 -13.88
N VAL A 161 -89.09 -14.30 -15.14
CA VAL A 161 -88.30 -13.40 -15.99
C VAL A 161 -89.14 -12.19 -16.44
N VAL A 162 -88.58 -10.99 -16.43
CA VAL A 162 -89.23 -9.79 -16.98
C VAL A 162 -88.58 -9.44 -18.31
N GLY A 163 -89.34 -9.40 -19.39
CA GLY A 163 -88.88 -9.07 -20.74
C GLY A 163 -88.03 -10.15 -21.40
N GLY A 164 -88.22 -11.42 -21.02
CA GLY A 164 -87.41 -12.54 -21.48
C GLY A 164 -87.69 -12.97 -22.92
N ALA A 165 -88.96 -13.23 -23.24
CA ALA A 165 -89.33 -13.66 -24.60
C ALA A 165 -89.61 -12.45 -25.51
N VAL A 166 -90.20 -11.39 -24.95
CA VAL A 166 -90.44 -10.12 -25.63
C VAL A 166 -90.16 -8.98 -24.66
N SER A 167 -89.06 -8.29 -24.88
CA SER A 167 -88.52 -7.22 -24.03
C SER A 167 -89.46 -6.02 -23.88
N LEU A 168 -89.47 -5.43 -22.68
CA LEU A 168 -90.11 -4.14 -22.43
C LEU A 168 -89.27 -3.00 -23.04
N LYS A 169 -89.88 -1.86 -23.35
CA LYS A 169 -89.15 -0.62 -23.64
C LYS A 169 -88.50 -0.10 -22.35
N THR A 170 -89.33 0.14 -21.33
CA THR A 170 -88.90 0.68 -20.05
C THR A 170 -89.56 -0.08 -18.91
N LEU A 171 -88.80 -0.39 -17.87
CA LEU A 171 -89.33 -0.83 -16.59
C LEU A 171 -89.08 0.28 -15.56
N GLU A 172 -90.14 0.76 -14.93
CA GLU A 172 -90.05 1.78 -13.89
C GLU A 172 -90.43 1.17 -12.54
N VAL A 173 -89.64 1.44 -11.50
CA VAL A 173 -89.96 1.07 -10.12
C VAL A 173 -90.08 2.35 -9.31
N VAL A 174 -91.28 2.59 -8.79
CA VAL A 174 -91.64 3.81 -8.05
C VAL A 174 -92.37 3.46 -6.75
N ASN A 175 -92.29 4.38 -5.79
CA ASN A 175 -92.81 4.29 -4.43
C ASN A 175 -92.83 2.88 -3.82
N SER A 176 -91.73 2.12 -3.80
CA SER A 176 -91.72 0.75 -3.21
C SER A 176 -91.09 0.72 -1.82
N GLY A 177 -91.54 -0.17 -0.93
CA GLY A 177 -90.90 -0.44 0.37
C GLY A 177 -89.78 -1.48 0.33
N SER A 178 -89.78 -2.34 -0.69
CA SER A 178 -88.67 -3.21 -1.12
C SER A 178 -89.04 -3.85 -2.46
N THR A 179 -88.08 -4.07 -3.35
CA THR A 179 -88.33 -4.70 -4.64
C THR A 179 -87.35 -5.85 -4.85
N THR A 180 -87.81 -7.02 -5.28
CA THR A 180 -86.94 -8.18 -5.57
C THR A 180 -87.33 -8.82 -6.89
N PHE A 181 -86.40 -8.84 -7.84
CA PHE A 181 -86.48 -9.60 -9.08
C PHE A 181 -85.63 -10.86 -8.94
N THR A 182 -86.25 -12.04 -8.84
CA THR A 182 -85.51 -13.31 -8.78
C THR A 182 -85.25 -13.90 -10.17
N GLY A 183 -86.07 -13.56 -11.16
CA GLY A 183 -85.78 -13.81 -12.58
C GLY A 183 -84.99 -12.66 -13.21
N GLU A 184 -84.38 -12.93 -14.37
CA GLU A 184 -83.67 -11.91 -15.15
C GLU A 184 -84.62 -10.81 -15.61
N VAL A 185 -84.14 -9.56 -15.63
CA VAL A 185 -84.89 -8.41 -16.17
C VAL A 185 -84.22 -7.94 -17.45
N THR A 186 -84.96 -7.89 -18.56
CA THR A 186 -84.48 -7.42 -19.86
C THR A 186 -85.37 -6.29 -20.40
N THR A 187 -84.76 -5.15 -20.77
CA THR A 187 -85.44 -4.04 -21.46
C THR A 187 -84.61 -3.53 -22.65
N ASP A 188 -85.27 -2.92 -23.64
CA ASP A 188 -84.65 -2.42 -24.87
C ASP A 188 -84.32 -0.92 -24.85
N THR A 189 -84.73 -0.18 -23.81
CA THR A 189 -84.37 1.22 -23.63
C THR A 189 -83.83 1.50 -22.24
N SER A 190 -84.60 1.26 -21.19
CA SER A 190 -84.19 1.67 -19.83
C SER A 190 -84.82 0.89 -18.68
N VAL A 191 -84.16 0.94 -17.54
CA VAL A 191 -84.74 0.68 -16.21
C VAL A 191 -84.62 1.96 -15.39
N VAL A 192 -85.71 2.40 -14.77
CA VAL A 192 -85.79 3.66 -14.01
C VAL A 192 -86.19 3.38 -12.56
N LEU A 193 -85.37 3.82 -11.62
CA LEU A 193 -85.56 3.63 -10.17
C LEU A 193 -85.63 5.01 -9.48
N THR A 194 -86.83 5.51 -9.16
CA THR A 194 -87.01 6.93 -8.78
C THR A 194 -87.42 7.22 -7.34
N GLU A 195 -88.20 6.36 -6.68
CA GLU A 195 -88.69 6.60 -5.31
C GLU A 195 -88.88 5.27 -4.57
N THR A 196 -87.93 4.81 -3.76
CA THR A 196 -88.15 3.59 -2.95
C THR A 196 -87.53 3.76 -1.56
N ALA A 197 -88.13 3.09 -0.57
CA ALA A 197 -87.55 2.76 0.71
C ALA A 197 -87.07 1.30 0.68
N GLY A 198 -86.25 0.88 1.65
CA GLY A 198 -85.74 -0.49 1.70
C GLY A 198 -84.70 -0.79 0.61
N THR A 199 -84.75 -1.97 -0.01
CA THR A 199 -83.79 -2.44 -1.02
C THR A 199 -84.47 -2.82 -2.32
N ILE A 200 -83.90 -2.42 -3.47
CA ILE A 200 -84.22 -2.93 -4.80
C ILE A 200 -83.14 -3.95 -5.19
N ALA A 201 -83.53 -5.19 -5.42
CA ALA A 201 -82.61 -6.29 -5.69
C ALA A 201 -82.93 -6.96 -7.03
N PHE A 202 -81.96 -6.95 -7.94
CA PHE A 202 -81.95 -7.75 -9.18
C PHE A 202 -81.14 -9.02 -8.93
N ASN A 203 -81.78 -10.02 -8.32
CA ASN A 203 -81.14 -11.29 -7.95
C ASN A 203 -80.97 -12.24 -9.14
N GLY A 204 -81.85 -12.14 -10.15
CA GLY A 204 -81.82 -12.98 -11.34
C GLY A 204 -80.99 -12.43 -12.51
N GLY A 205 -80.40 -11.24 -12.37
CA GLY A 205 -79.71 -10.53 -13.46
C GLY A 205 -80.51 -9.35 -14.04
N LEU A 206 -79.82 -8.51 -14.81
CA LEU A 206 -80.37 -7.30 -15.43
C LEU A 206 -79.67 -7.00 -16.76
N THR A 207 -80.41 -6.96 -17.87
CA THR A 207 -79.94 -6.54 -19.18
C THR A 207 -80.75 -5.32 -19.66
N THR A 208 -80.11 -4.17 -19.82
CA THR A 208 -80.78 -2.92 -20.25
C THR A 208 -79.78 -1.99 -20.96
N PRO A 209 -80.17 -1.13 -21.91
CA PRO A 209 -79.27 -0.07 -22.38
C PRO A 209 -78.95 0.97 -21.32
N GLN A 210 -79.95 1.44 -20.57
CA GLN A 210 -79.79 2.49 -19.55
C GLN A 210 -80.33 2.04 -18.18
N LEU A 211 -79.59 2.35 -17.12
CA LEU A 211 -80.03 2.19 -15.74
C LEU A 211 -80.02 3.56 -15.05
N LEU A 212 -81.21 4.12 -14.82
CA LEU A 212 -81.43 5.45 -14.27
C LEU A 212 -81.82 5.33 -12.79
N VAL A 213 -80.92 5.72 -11.89
CA VAL A 213 -81.09 5.58 -10.43
C VAL A 213 -81.20 6.95 -9.78
N ALA A 214 -82.26 7.19 -9.01
CA ALA A 214 -82.47 8.47 -8.32
C ALA A 214 -81.69 8.59 -7.01
N ALA A 215 -81.42 9.85 -6.63
CA ALA A 215 -80.72 10.21 -5.40
C ALA A 215 -81.59 10.07 -4.14
N LYS A 216 -81.81 8.83 -3.70
CA LYS A 216 -82.68 8.47 -2.56
C LYS A 216 -82.04 7.38 -1.67
N PRO A 217 -82.43 7.24 -0.38
CA PRO A 217 -81.73 6.38 0.59
C PRO A 217 -82.01 4.87 0.48
N PHE A 218 -82.49 4.37 -0.66
CA PHE A 218 -82.69 2.93 -0.85
C PHE A 218 -81.38 2.19 -1.09
N GLY A 219 -81.35 0.92 -0.69
CA GLY A 219 -80.32 -0.03 -1.05
C GLY A 219 -80.53 -0.55 -2.48
N LEU A 220 -79.45 -0.78 -3.21
CA LEU A 220 -79.48 -1.38 -4.55
C LEU A 220 -78.59 -2.62 -4.56
N THR A 221 -79.14 -3.74 -5.02
CA THR A 221 -78.44 -5.01 -5.13
C THR A 221 -78.51 -5.48 -6.59
N LEU A 222 -77.35 -5.71 -7.20
CA LEU A 222 -77.18 -6.14 -8.58
C LEU A 222 -76.38 -7.45 -8.60
N LEU A 223 -77.01 -8.59 -8.88
CA LEU A 223 -76.38 -9.92 -8.82
C LEU A 223 -76.45 -10.66 -10.16
N GLY A 224 -75.65 -11.73 -10.28
CA GLY A 224 -75.65 -12.59 -11.47
C GLY A 224 -75.07 -11.90 -12.69
N GLN A 225 -75.78 -12.00 -13.81
CA GLN A 225 -75.42 -11.35 -15.07
C GLN A 225 -76.09 -9.97 -15.14
N VAL A 226 -75.29 -8.91 -15.05
CA VAL A 226 -75.77 -7.53 -15.22
C VAL A 226 -75.07 -6.92 -16.43
N SER A 227 -75.83 -6.36 -17.36
CA SER A 227 -75.32 -5.79 -18.60
C SER A 227 -76.07 -4.49 -18.92
N VAL A 228 -75.46 -3.35 -18.57
CA VAL A 228 -75.87 -2.01 -19.00
C VAL A 228 -75.13 -1.68 -20.30
N THR A 229 -75.83 -1.72 -21.44
CA THR A 229 -75.21 -1.86 -22.76
C THR A 229 -74.92 -0.55 -23.51
N ASP A 230 -75.48 0.59 -23.10
CA ASP A 230 -75.19 1.86 -23.75
C ASP A 230 -73.78 2.36 -23.39
N SER A 231 -72.91 2.43 -24.39
CA SER A 231 -71.53 2.89 -24.24
C SER A 231 -71.36 4.41 -24.30
N THR A 232 -72.42 5.16 -24.59
CA THR A 232 -72.35 6.61 -24.81
C THR A 232 -72.63 7.44 -23.56
N VAL A 233 -73.20 6.82 -22.52
CA VAL A 233 -73.55 7.48 -21.24
C VAL A 233 -73.08 6.62 -20.07
N SER A 234 -72.38 7.24 -19.11
CA SER A 234 -71.95 6.57 -17.89
C SER A 234 -73.12 6.27 -16.96
N THR A 235 -73.16 5.06 -16.41
CA THR A 235 -74.19 4.65 -15.45
C THR A 235 -73.91 5.30 -14.10
N THR A 236 -74.79 6.19 -13.66
CA THR A 236 -74.68 6.82 -12.33
C THR A 236 -75.64 6.16 -11.35
N LEU A 237 -75.09 5.47 -10.35
CA LEU A 237 -75.85 4.89 -9.24
C LEU A 237 -75.97 5.93 -8.13
N ALA A 238 -77.00 6.77 -8.21
CA ALA A 238 -77.16 7.92 -7.31
C ALA A 238 -77.78 7.57 -5.93
N ASN A 239 -78.14 6.31 -5.68
CA ASN A 239 -78.76 5.90 -4.42
C ASN A 239 -77.81 6.15 -3.23
N THR A 240 -78.35 6.63 -2.11
CA THR A 240 -77.57 6.97 -0.91
C THR A 240 -77.57 5.86 0.15
N GLY A 241 -78.36 4.80 -0.05
CA GLY A 241 -78.32 3.57 0.76
C GLY A 241 -77.12 2.68 0.44
N ALA A 242 -77.14 1.43 0.90
CA ALA A 242 -76.08 0.46 0.61
C ALA A 242 -76.17 -0.03 -0.86
N LEU A 243 -75.02 -0.16 -1.51
CA LEU A 243 -74.90 -0.73 -2.85
C LEU A 243 -74.19 -2.09 -2.78
N GLN A 244 -74.77 -3.10 -3.41
CA GLN A 244 -74.14 -4.40 -3.60
C GLN A 244 -73.98 -4.69 -5.10
N LEU A 245 -72.74 -4.91 -5.52
CA LEU A 245 -72.34 -5.28 -6.87
C LEU A 245 -71.81 -6.72 -6.83
N GLY A 246 -72.66 -7.69 -7.16
CA GLY A 246 -72.36 -9.11 -7.08
C GLY A 246 -72.45 -9.69 -5.66
N ALA A 247 -72.51 -11.01 -5.59
CA ALA A 247 -72.50 -11.81 -4.36
C ALA A 247 -71.54 -13.02 -4.44
N ILE A 248 -71.27 -13.53 -5.64
CA ILE A 248 -70.37 -14.68 -5.87
C ILE A 248 -69.32 -14.38 -6.93
N GLU A 249 -68.25 -15.17 -6.96
CA GLU A 249 -67.10 -14.97 -7.88
C GLU A 249 -67.48 -15.05 -9.37
N THR A 250 -68.55 -15.78 -9.72
CA THR A 250 -68.99 -15.95 -11.11
C THR A 250 -69.91 -14.84 -11.61
N ASP A 251 -70.29 -13.89 -10.75
CA ASP A 251 -71.13 -12.76 -11.17
C ASP A 251 -70.34 -11.85 -12.15
N ASN A 252 -71.04 -11.30 -13.15
CA ASN A 252 -70.44 -10.45 -14.19
C ASN A 252 -71.31 -9.22 -14.40
N LEU A 253 -70.81 -8.07 -13.95
CA LEU A 253 -71.47 -6.78 -14.03
C LEU A 253 -70.75 -5.90 -15.05
N TYR A 254 -71.37 -5.74 -16.21
CA TYR A 254 -70.87 -4.97 -17.34
C TYR A 254 -71.61 -3.64 -17.48
N PHE A 255 -70.88 -2.52 -17.41
CA PHE A 255 -71.39 -1.17 -17.60
C PHE A 255 -70.66 -0.51 -18.78
N ALA A 256 -71.20 -0.64 -19.99
CA ALA A 256 -70.52 -0.29 -21.23
C ALA A 256 -69.99 1.16 -21.25
N GLY A 257 -70.81 2.14 -20.84
CA GLY A 257 -70.45 3.57 -20.84
C GLY A 257 -69.69 4.04 -19.59
N GLY A 258 -69.33 3.13 -18.69
CA GLY A 258 -68.70 3.44 -17.40
C GLY A 258 -69.67 3.39 -16.22
N LEU A 259 -69.12 3.50 -15.01
CA LEU A 259 -69.86 3.40 -13.76
C LEU A 259 -69.44 4.52 -12.81
N THR A 260 -70.41 5.23 -12.23
CA THR A 260 -70.18 6.20 -11.16
C THR A 260 -71.06 5.86 -9.97
N ALA A 261 -70.45 5.40 -8.88
CA ALA A 261 -71.10 4.95 -7.65
C ALA A 261 -70.54 5.69 -6.42
N THR A 262 -70.63 7.03 -6.43
CA THR A 262 -70.08 7.90 -5.37
C THR A 262 -71.12 8.29 -4.31
N ALA A 263 -72.41 8.17 -4.62
CA ALA A 263 -73.51 8.48 -3.70
C ALA A 263 -73.81 7.41 -2.61
N PRO A 264 -73.56 6.10 -2.79
CA PRO A 264 -73.88 5.07 -1.80
C PRO A 264 -73.16 5.24 -0.45
N SER A 265 -73.83 4.86 0.64
CA SER A 265 -73.28 4.93 2.01
C SER A 265 -72.35 3.76 2.36
N GLY A 266 -72.48 2.64 1.67
CA GLY A 266 -71.57 1.48 1.74
C GLY A 266 -71.59 0.75 0.41
N LEU A 267 -70.47 0.14 0.03
CA LEU A 267 -70.33 -0.61 -1.21
C LEU A 267 -69.79 -2.01 -0.91
N THR A 268 -70.53 -3.04 -1.30
CA THR A 268 -70.06 -4.43 -1.26
C THR A 268 -69.89 -4.98 -2.66
N MET A 269 -68.83 -5.74 -2.90
CA MET A 269 -68.44 -6.19 -4.24
C MET A 269 -68.06 -7.68 -4.27
N ALA A 270 -68.37 -8.35 -5.37
CA ALA A 270 -67.95 -9.71 -5.72
C ALA A 270 -68.01 -9.92 -7.24
N GLY A 271 -67.21 -10.86 -7.76
CA GLY A 271 -67.22 -11.21 -9.18
C GLY A 271 -66.50 -10.19 -10.06
N LEU A 272 -66.81 -10.17 -11.37
CA LEU A 272 -66.20 -9.29 -12.36
C LEU A 272 -67.06 -8.04 -12.57
N ILE A 273 -66.49 -6.87 -12.29
CA ILE A 273 -67.15 -5.57 -12.51
C ILE A 273 -66.35 -4.81 -13.57
N ARG A 274 -66.95 -4.61 -14.74
CA ARG A 274 -66.22 -4.17 -15.93
C ARG A 274 -66.94 -3.12 -16.77
N SER A 275 -66.18 -2.34 -17.53
CA SER A 275 -66.68 -1.39 -18.53
C SER A 275 -66.14 -1.69 -19.94
N ASN A 276 -66.51 -0.87 -20.94
CA ASN A 276 -65.89 -0.90 -22.27
C ASN A 276 -64.95 0.28 -22.44
N ASN A 277 -63.74 0.18 -21.88
CA ASN A 277 -62.73 1.24 -21.96
C ASN A 277 -63.21 2.60 -21.42
N SER A 278 -64.19 2.58 -20.51
CA SER A 278 -64.87 3.76 -19.98
C SER A 278 -64.60 3.91 -18.49
N ALA A 279 -64.61 5.15 -18.00
CA ALA A 279 -64.22 5.46 -16.63
C ALA A 279 -65.14 4.79 -15.60
N MET A 280 -64.54 4.37 -14.48
CA MET A 280 -65.23 3.85 -13.31
C MET A 280 -64.82 4.66 -12.09
N VAL A 281 -65.79 5.17 -11.33
CA VAL A 281 -65.57 5.88 -10.06
C VAL A 281 -66.38 5.20 -8.97
N LEU A 282 -65.71 4.66 -7.98
CA LEU A 282 -66.30 3.87 -6.90
C LEU A 282 -66.08 4.55 -5.55
N GLY A 283 -67.18 4.79 -4.83
CA GLY A 283 -67.15 5.31 -3.47
C GLY A 283 -66.80 6.80 -3.35
N ARG A 284 -66.55 7.20 -2.11
CA ARG A 284 -66.10 8.53 -1.63
C ARG A 284 -65.50 8.34 -0.23
N SER A 285 -64.84 9.36 0.32
CA SER A 285 -64.12 9.25 1.60
C SER A 285 -64.92 8.67 2.79
N ALA A 286 -66.25 8.86 2.81
CA ALA A 286 -67.14 8.34 3.86
C ALA A 286 -67.80 6.98 3.54
N THR A 287 -67.45 6.37 2.41
CA THR A 287 -67.99 5.06 1.98
C THR A 287 -66.93 3.99 2.23
N ASN A 288 -67.30 2.91 2.90
CA ASN A 288 -66.44 1.72 3.02
C ASN A 288 -66.72 0.79 1.85
N ILE A 289 -65.67 0.34 1.17
CA ILE A 289 -65.74 -0.71 0.15
C ILE A 289 -65.31 -2.02 0.80
N SER A 290 -66.17 -3.04 0.75
CA SER A 290 -65.88 -4.37 1.29
C SER A 290 -66.11 -5.49 0.27
N LEU A 291 -65.21 -6.46 0.21
CA LEU A 291 -65.34 -7.60 -0.70
C LEU A 291 -66.08 -8.74 -0.01
N GLN A 292 -67.09 -9.31 -0.69
CA GLN A 292 -67.80 -10.51 -0.22
C GLN A 292 -67.18 -11.82 -0.73
N GLN A 293 -66.47 -11.77 -1.85
CA GLN A 293 -65.76 -12.88 -2.51
C GLN A 293 -64.60 -12.33 -3.35
N MET A 294 -63.88 -13.21 -4.08
CA MET A 294 -62.90 -12.80 -5.10
C MET A 294 -63.54 -11.81 -6.08
N THR A 295 -62.84 -10.70 -6.32
CA THR A 295 -63.38 -9.58 -7.11
C THR A 295 -62.37 -9.13 -8.14
N ASP A 296 -62.84 -8.96 -9.37
CA ASP A 296 -62.10 -8.37 -10.47
C ASP A 296 -62.75 -7.06 -10.88
N ILE A 297 -61.96 -6.00 -11.04
CA ILE A 297 -62.41 -4.71 -11.55
C ILE A 297 -61.66 -4.40 -12.85
N ASP A 298 -62.38 -4.16 -13.94
CA ASP A 298 -61.80 -3.93 -15.27
C ASP A 298 -62.48 -2.79 -16.02
N SER A 299 -61.88 -1.59 -15.96
CA SER A 299 -62.31 -0.44 -16.77
C SER A 299 -61.71 -0.43 -18.19
N GLY A 300 -60.99 -1.47 -18.60
CA GLY A 300 -60.23 -1.51 -19.85
C GLY A 300 -59.14 -0.45 -19.87
N SER A 301 -59.10 0.37 -20.92
CA SER A 301 -58.24 1.56 -20.99
C SER A 301 -58.80 2.81 -20.30
N GLY A 302 -60.02 2.73 -19.73
CA GLY A 302 -60.65 3.83 -18.99
C GLY A 302 -60.04 4.00 -17.60
N SER A 303 -60.15 5.20 -17.02
CA SER A 303 -59.64 5.47 -15.67
C SER A 303 -60.48 4.77 -14.59
N LEU A 304 -59.84 4.13 -13.63
CA LEU A 304 -60.50 3.56 -12.44
C LEU A 304 -60.14 4.41 -11.21
N HIS A 305 -61.14 5.03 -10.59
CA HIS A 305 -60.94 5.83 -9.38
C HIS A 305 -61.68 5.19 -8.21
N VAL A 306 -60.93 4.79 -7.19
CA VAL A 306 -61.46 4.27 -5.93
C VAL A 306 -61.26 5.33 -4.86
N ALA A 307 -62.31 6.12 -4.61
CA ALA A 307 -62.27 7.31 -3.77
C ALA A 307 -62.52 7.02 -2.27
N SER A 308 -62.32 5.77 -1.84
CA SER A 308 -62.69 5.23 -0.53
C SER A 308 -61.60 4.33 0.03
N PRO A 309 -61.48 4.19 1.37
CA PRO A 309 -60.74 3.09 1.97
C PRO A 309 -61.35 1.74 1.54
N VAL A 310 -60.48 0.78 1.22
CA VAL A 310 -60.88 -0.57 0.81
C VAL A 310 -60.53 -1.56 1.92
N LEU A 311 -61.53 -2.34 2.35
CA LEU A 311 -61.37 -3.46 3.27
C LEU A 311 -61.73 -4.77 2.55
N ALA A 312 -60.72 -5.44 2.03
CA ALA A 312 -60.83 -6.82 1.57
C ALA A 312 -60.58 -7.75 2.76
N GLY A 313 -61.39 -8.79 2.92
CA GLY A 313 -61.10 -9.87 3.88
C GLY A 313 -59.98 -10.78 3.35
N GLU A 314 -60.20 -12.10 3.42
CA GLU A 314 -59.28 -13.12 2.86
C GLU A 314 -59.33 -13.22 1.32
N TYR A 315 -60.14 -12.39 0.67
CA TYR A 315 -60.41 -12.46 -0.75
C TYR A 315 -59.37 -11.67 -1.57
N GLN A 316 -58.97 -12.25 -2.70
CA GLN A 316 -58.16 -11.61 -3.73
C GLN A 316 -58.94 -10.48 -4.41
N LEU A 317 -58.27 -9.35 -4.62
CA LEU A 317 -58.73 -8.28 -5.48
C LEU A 317 -57.79 -8.16 -6.68
N ARG A 318 -58.32 -8.25 -7.90
CA ARG A 318 -57.56 -7.93 -9.11
C ARG A 318 -58.13 -6.69 -9.77
N MET A 319 -57.28 -5.70 -9.97
CA MET A 319 -57.60 -4.51 -10.76
C MET A 319 -56.97 -4.70 -12.13
N LEU A 320 -57.75 -5.28 -13.03
CA LEU A 320 -57.35 -5.70 -14.37
C LEU A 320 -57.30 -4.53 -15.37
N SER A 321 -57.74 -3.34 -14.94
CA SER A 321 -57.67 -2.11 -15.71
C SER A 321 -56.26 -1.81 -16.22
N THR A 322 -56.15 -1.63 -17.54
CA THR A 322 -54.92 -1.17 -18.21
C THR A 322 -54.78 0.35 -18.23
N GLY A 323 -55.88 1.08 -18.05
CA GLY A 323 -55.90 2.52 -17.85
C GLY A 323 -55.43 2.94 -16.45
N PRO A 324 -55.28 4.26 -16.20
CA PRO A 324 -54.80 4.77 -14.92
C PRO A 324 -55.77 4.44 -13.79
N THR A 325 -55.24 3.85 -12.72
CA THR A 325 -55.95 3.57 -11.48
C THR A 325 -55.55 4.60 -10.42
N THR A 326 -56.54 5.27 -9.83
CA THR A 326 -56.35 6.23 -8.73
C THR A 326 -57.00 5.70 -7.47
N LEU A 327 -56.28 5.71 -6.35
CA LEU A 327 -56.80 5.35 -5.03
C LEU A 327 -56.58 6.52 -4.06
N ASP A 328 -57.60 6.89 -3.30
CA ASP A 328 -57.53 8.06 -2.41
C ASP A 328 -57.32 7.73 -0.93
N GLY A 329 -57.44 6.47 -0.52
CA GLY A 329 -57.44 6.07 0.89
C GLY A 329 -56.64 4.81 1.18
N ASP A 330 -56.59 4.46 2.47
CA ASP A 330 -55.94 3.27 2.97
C ASP A 330 -56.52 1.99 2.36
N PHE A 331 -55.67 0.98 2.22
CA PHE A 331 -56.03 -0.31 1.67
C PHE A 331 -55.69 -1.40 2.66
N THR A 332 -56.65 -2.22 3.07
CA THR A 332 -56.41 -3.38 3.95
C THR A 332 -57.01 -4.64 3.35
N SER A 333 -56.19 -5.67 3.18
CA SER A 333 -56.53 -7.01 2.71
C SER A 333 -55.79 -8.06 3.54
N THR A 334 -56.35 -9.26 3.68
CA THR A 334 -55.58 -10.43 4.12
C THR A 334 -55.23 -11.37 2.96
N GLY A 335 -55.70 -11.08 1.74
CA GLY A 335 -55.37 -11.78 0.50
C GLY A 335 -54.35 -11.04 -0.38
N THR A 336 -54.16 -11.53 -1.61
CA THR A 336 -53.32 -10.91 -2.65
C THR A 336 -54.06 -9.80 -3.39
N VAL A 337 -53.36 -8.73 -3.73
CA VAL A 337 -53.89 -7.59 -4.48
C VAL A 337 -52.98 -7.35 -5.68
N SER A 338 -53.55 -7.37 -6.90
CA SER A 338 -52.78 -7.17 -8.13
C SER A 338 -53.35 -6.05 -8.99
N PHE A 339 -52.48 -5.23 -9.56
CA PHE A 339 -52.79 -4.11 -10.45
C PHE A 339 -52.09 -4.29 -11.79
N VAL A 340 -52.81 -4.15 -12.90
CA VAL A 340 -52.23 -4.32 -14.24
C VAL A 340 -51.69 -3.00 -14.81
N GLY A 341 -52.47 -1.92 -14.78
CA GLY A 341 -52.09 -0.61 -15.31
C GLY A 341 -51.43 0.32 -14.28
N PRO A 342 -51.09 1.57 -14.67
CA PRO A 342 -50.41 2.52 -13.81
C PRO A 342 -51.28 2.93 -12.61
N VAL A 343 -50.69 2.93 -11.41
CA VAL A 343 -51.40 3.18 -10.15
C VAL A 343 -50.92 4.48 -9.51
N THR A 344 -51.86 5.29 -9.04
CA THR A 344 -51.60 6.52 -8.28
C THR A 344 -52.36 6.50 -6.96
N PHE A 345 -51.64 6.62 -5.84
CA PHE A 345 -52.22 6.96 -4.54
C PHE A 345 -52.11 8.47 -4.35
N THR A 346 -53.23 9.18 -4.15
CA THR A 346 -53.24 10.66 -4.15
C THR A 346 -52.86 11.28 -2.81
N ASN A 347 -53.02 10.54 -1.72
CA ASN A 347 -52.80 10.97 -0.34
C ASN A 347 -51.79 10.05 0.35
N PRO A 348 -51.23 10.45 1.53
CA PRO A 348 -50.54 9.51 2.40
C PRO A 348 -51.41 8.27 2.68
N ALA A 349 -50.81 7.08 2.63
CA ALA A 349 -51.55 5.83 2.70
C ALA A 349 -50.82 4.76 3.50
N THR A 350 -51.59 3.96 4.25
CA THR A 350 -51.13 2.67 4.78
C THR A 350 -51.78 1.55 3.97
N LEU A 351 -50.95 0.78 3.28
CA LEU A 351 -51.36 -0.36 2.47
C LEU A 351 -51.03 -1.64 3.24
N SER A 352 -51.98 -2.55 3.40
CA SER A 352 -51.81 -3.81 4.11
C SER A 352 -52.42 -4.94 3.29
N ALA A 353 -51.65 -5.97 2.95
CA ALA A 353 -52.10 -7.15 2.21
C ALA A 353 -51.24 -8.38 2.55
N ASN A 354 -51.63 -9.59 2.13
CA ASN A 354 -50.68 -10.71 2.11
C ASN A 354 -49.59 -10.47 1.05
N SER A 355 -50.00 -10.03 -0.15
CA SER A 355 -49.07 -9.58 -1.18
C SER A 355 -49.65 -8.48 -2.05
N PHE A 356 -48.78 -7.60 -2.54
CA PHE A 356 -49.10 -6.60 -3.56
C PHE A 356 -48.29 -6.89 -4.83
N ASP A 357 -48.95 -6.82 -5.99
CA ASP A 357 -48.34 -6.98 -7.31
C ASP A 357 -48.71 -5.78 -8.18
N PHE A 358 -47.74 -4.95 -8.52
CA PHE A 358 -47.91 -3.78 -9.38
C PHE A 358 -47.22 -4.03 -10.73
N GLY A 359 -48.03 -4.30 -11.76
CA GLY A 359 -47.57 -4.63 -13.11
C GLY A 359 -47.06 -3.45 -13.96
N ASP A 360 -47.17 -2.21 -13.47
CA ASP A 360 -46.77 -0.98 -14.16
C ASP A 360 -46.31 0.07 -13.12
N THR A 361 -46.18 1.33 -13.52
CA THR A 361 -45.72 2.44 -12.67
C THR A 361 -46.59 2.64 -11.43
N LEU A 362 -45.93 2.93 -10.31
CA LEU A 362 -46.57 3.23 -9.03
C LEU A 362 -46.20 4.67 -8.60
N THR A 363 -47.20 5.51 -8.44
CA THR A 363 -47.04 6.88 -7.92
C THR A 363 -47.69 7.00 -6.55
N LEU A 364 -46.92 7.46 -5.56
CA LEU A 364 -47.35 7.65 -4.18
C LEU A 364 -47.31 9.15 -3.84
N GLY A 365 -48.49 9.75 -3.65
CA GLY A 365 -48.66 11.21 -3.50
C GLY A 365 -48.25 11.77 -2.14
N GLY A 366 -47.87 10.93 -1.18
CA GLY A 366 -47.41 11.33 0.14
C GLY A 366 -46.72 10.19 0.89
N ALA A 367 -46.48 10.36 2.19
CA ALA A 367 -45.86 9.34 3.03
C ALA A 367 -46.66 8.03 2.99
N THR A 368 -46.00 6.93 2.67
CA THR A 368 -46.65 5.64 2.42
C THR A 368 -45.96 4.53 3.18
N THR A 369 -46.75 3.71 3.89
CA THR A 369 -46.30 2.46 4.49
C THR A 369 -46.98 1.29 3.81
N ILE A 370 -46.20 0.35 3.26
CA ILE A 370 -46.69 -0.89 2.66
C ILE A 370 -46.36 -2.04 3.62
N ASN A 371 -47.37 -2.73 4.10
CA ASN A 371 -47.27 -3.93 4.93
C ASN A 371 -47.72 -5.14 4.10
N ALA A 372 -46.78 -5.96 3.64
CA ALA A 372 -47.07 -7.18 2.90
C ALA A 372 -46.06 -8.28 3.22
N ASN A 373 -46.40 -9.55 3.04
CA ASN A 373 -45.37 -10.60 3.08
C ASN A 373 -44.46 -10.51 1.84
N SER A 374 -45.04 -10.15 0.69
CA SER A 374 -44.32 -9.91 -0.56
C SER A 374 -44.89 -8.72 -1.36
N LEU A 375 -44.01 -7.95 -1.99
CA LEU A 375 -44.31 -6.83 -2.87
C LEU A 375 -43.59 -7.03 -4.21
N THR A 376 -44.30 -7.03 -5.33
CA THR A 376 -43.71 -7.06 -6.67
C THR A 376 -43.95 -5.73 -7.39
N LEU A 377 -42.89 -5.19 -7.99
CA LEU A 377 -42.86 -3.90 -8.68
C LEU A 377 -42.25 -4.07 -10.08
N ASP A 378 -43.11 -4.07 -11.10
CA ASP A 378 -42.70 -4.26 -12.51
C ASP A 378 -42.42 -2.94 -13.24
N GLY A 379 -42.93 -1.81 -12.70
CA GLY A 379 -42.69 -0.47 -13.23
C GLY A 379 -42.00 0.47 -12.24
N ALA A 380 -41.58 1.64 -12.74
CA ALA A 380 -40.91 2.67 -11.94
C ALA A 380 -41.82 3.18 -10.81
N VAL A 381 -41.22 3.42 -9.63
CA VAL A 381 -41.90 3.93 -8.45
C VAL A 381 -41.50 5.38 -8.18
N THR A 382 -42.48 6.26 -8.00
CA THR A 382 -42.26 7.65 -7.57
C THR A 382 -43.01 7.93 -6.28
N ALA A 383 -42.32 8.40 -5.24
CA ALA A 383 -42.91 8.74 -3.95
C ALA A 383 -42.68 10.22 -3.61
N ALA A 384 -43.76 10.95 -3.32
CA ALA A 384 -43.73 12.35 -2.87
C ALA A 384 -43.71 12.49 -1.34
N GLY A 385 -43.20 11.49 -0.63
CA GLY A 385 -43.07 11.43 0.82
C GLY A 385 -42.20 10.24 1.26
N GLU A 386 -42.09 10.02 2.57
CA GLU A 386 -41.35 8.86 3.11
C GLU A 386 -41.99 7.54 2.66
N LEU A 387 -41.16 6.59 2.20
CA LEU A 387 -41.58 5.26 1.78
C LEU A 387 -41.07 4.22 2.78
N THR A 388 -41.97 3.49 3.43
CA THR A 388 -41.63 2.34 4.26
C THR A 388 -42.28 1.07 3.70
N ILE A 389 -41.48 0.04 3.45
CA ILE A 389 -41.95 -1.27 2.99
C ILE A 389 -41.56 -2.32 4.04
N ASN A 390 -42.59 -2.95 4.60
CA ASN A 390 -42.50 -4.07 5.52
C ASN A 390 -42.88 -5.32 4.73
N GLY A 391 -41.88 -6.13 4.33
CA GLY A 391 -42.07 -7.28 3.47
C GLY A 391 -40.92 -7.51 2.51
N ASP A 392 -40.84 -8.72 1.93
CA ASP A 392 -39.89 -9.00 0.86
C ASP A 392 -40.33 -8.26 -0.42
N THR A 393 -39.40 -7.59 -1.09
CA THR A 393 -39.67 -6.73 -2.24
C THR A 393 -38.92 -7.26 -3.46
N THR A 394 -39.65 -7.59 -4.51
CA THR A 394 -39.10 -7.92 -5.83
C THR A 394 -39.26 -6.72 -6.76
N LEU A 395 -38.15 -6.20 -7.29
CA LEU A 395 -38.14 -5.19 -8.34
C LEU A 395 -37.70 -5.84 -9.65
N ASN A 396 -38.55 -5.83 -10.68
CA ASN A 396 -38.20 -6.41 -11.98
C ASN A 396 -37.45 -5.41 -12.89
N GLY A 397 -36.37 -4.83 -12.34
CA GLY A 397 -35.51 -3.85 -13.02
C GLY A 397 -35.95 -2.40 -12.88
N SER A 398 -37.02 -2.16 -12.11
CA SER A 398 -37.61 -0.85 -11.86
C SER A 398 -36.78 0.02 -10.91
N SER A 399 -36.77 1.34 -11.14
CA SER A 399 -36.15 2.33 -10.25
C SER A 399 -37.15 2.90 -9.25
N VAL A 400 -36.67 3.30 -8.06
CA VAL A 400 -37.49 3.92 -7.00
C VAL A 400 -36.97 5.32 -6.69
N ASN A 401 -37.84 6.33 -6.82
CA ASN A 401 -37.49 7.72 -6.59
C ASN A 401 -38.39 8.36 -5.54
N SER A 402 -37.84 8.65 -4.36
CA SER A 402 -38.48 9.41 -3.29
C SER A 402 -37.95 10.85 -3.17
N GLY A 403 -37.11 11.32 -4.10
CA GLY A 403 -36.56 12.68 -4.12
C GLY A 403 -35.83 13.03 -2.82
N ALA A 404 -36.39 13.96 -2.04
CA ALA A 404 -35.83 14.45 -0.78
C ALA A 404 -36.31 13.68 0.46
N PHE A 405 -36.97 12.53 0.29
CA PHE A 405 -37.56 11.76 1.37
C PHE A 405 -36.87 10.41 1.57
N ALA A 406 -36.97 9.89 2.79
CA ALA A 406 -36.38 8.62 3.17
C ALA A 406 -37.08 7.40 2.53
N GLN A 407 -36.31 6.33 2.33
CA GLN A 407 -36.81 5.01 1.93
C GLN A 407 -36.36 3.98 2.95
N THR A 408 -37.27 3.12 3.41
CA THR A 408 -36.97 2.03 4.34
C THR A 408 -37.55 0.72 3.82
N TYR A 409 -36.70 -0.27 3.61
CA TYR A 409 -37.07 -1.62 3.19
C TYR A 409 -36.74 -2.59 4.32
N ASN A 410 -37.72 -3.08 5.06
CA ASN A 410 -37.47 -3.93 6.24
C ASN A 410 -37.33 -5.43 5.91
N GLY A 411 -37.80 -5.89 4.74
CA GLY A 411 -37.60 -7.25 4.25
C GLY A 411 -36.48 -7.37 3.22
N LEU A 412 -36.31 -8.55 2.63
CA LEU A 412 -35.35 -8.80 1.55
C LEU A 412 -35.71 -7.95 0.32
N VAL A 413 -34.72 -7.41 -0.37
CA VAL A 413 -34.90 -6.74 -1.66
C VAL A 413 -34.21 -7.57 -2.75
N ASP A 414 -34.98 -8.10 -3.69
CA ASP A 414 -34.50 -8.88 -4.84
C ASP A 414 -34.76 -8.10 -6.14
N ILE A 415 -33.69 -7.81 -6.89
CA ILE A 415 -33.76 -7.03 -8.11
C ILE A 415 -33.52 -7.96 -9.33
N GLY A 416 -34.61 -8.30 -10.00
CA GLY A 416 -34.63 -9.03 -11.25
C GLY A 416 -34.32 -8.13 -12.46
N GLY A 417 -33.96 -8.74 -13.59
CA GLY A 417 -33.76 -8.03 -14.86
C GLY A 417 -32.60 -8.59 -15.68
N LEU A 418 -32.27 -7.91 -16.78
CA LEU A 418 -31.08 -8.22 -17.54
C LEU A 418 -29.84 -7.65 -16.83
N ALA A 419 -28.70 -8.31 -16.96
CA ALA A 419 -27.41 -7.85 -16.43
C ALA A 419 -27.00 -6.43 -16.86
N THR A 420 -27.56 -5.93 -17.97
CA THR A 420 -27.31 -4.58 -18.50
C THR A 420 -28.32 -3.52 -18.03
N SER A 421 -29.38 -3.93 -17.32
CA SER A 421 -30.38 -3.02 -16.78
C SER A 421 -29.82 -2.29 -15.57
N THR A 422 -30.24 -1.03 -15.35
CA THR A 422 -29.87 -0.24 -14.18
C THR A 422 -31.11 0.04 -13.34
N THR A 423 -31.04 -0.34 -12.07
CA THR A 423 -32.00 0.00 -11.04
C THR A 423 -31.40 1.09 -10.15
N THR A 424 -32.06 2.25 -10.11
CA THR A 424 -31.62 3.39 -9.30
C THR A 424 -32.59 3.62 -8.14
N PHE A 425 -32.05 3.69 -6.93
CA PHE A 425 -32.76 4.20 -5.76
C PHE A 425 -32.35 5.66 -5.54
N THR A 426 -33.29 6.59 -5.58
CA THR A 426 -33.03 8.03 -5.36
C THR A 426 -33.80 8.52 -4.13
N GLY A 427 -33.12 9.07 -3.12
CA GLY A 427 -33.75 9.49 -1.87
C GLY A 427 -32.89 10.38 -0.96
N ALA A 428 -33.37 10.59 0.26
CA ALA A 428 -32.62 11.23 1.35
C ALA A 428 -32.77 10.41 2.65
N GLY A 429 -31.85 9.47 2.88
CA GLY A 429 -31.89 8.44 3.91
C GLY A 429 -32.49 7.14 3.39
N ILE A 430 -31.67 6.29 2.75
CA ILE A 430 -32.10 5.00 2.22
C ILE A 430 -31.63 3.87 3.15
N THR A 431 -32.56 3.07 3.68
CA THR A 431 -32.26 1.93 4.55
C THR A 431 -32.74 0.62 3.94
N PHE A 432 -31.81 -0.30 3.75
CA PHE A 432 -32.07 -1.71 3.46
C PHE A 432 -31.87 -2.52 4.75
N GLY A 433 -32.98 -2.92 5.36
CA GLY A 433 -33.10 -3.63 6.63
C GLY A 433 -32.83 -5.13 6.58
N SER A 434 -32.59 -5.70 5.39
CA SER A 434 -32.23 -7.10 5.16
C SER A 434 -31.26 -7.23 3.98
N THR A 435 -31.17 -8.43 3.38
CA THR A 435 -30.34 -8.71 2.19
C THR A 435 -30.84 -7.92 0.98
N LEU A 436 -29.90 -7.38 0.21
CA LEU A 436 -30.12 -6.79 -1.12
C LEU A 436 -29.47 -7.70 -2.17
N ASP A 437 -30.27 -8.43 -2.92
CA ASP A 437 -29.83 -9.28 -4.03
C ASP A 437 -30.24 -8.67 -5.37
N ALA A 438 -29.42 -8.88 -6.40
CA ALA A 438 -29.67 -8.31 -7.70
C ALA A 438 -28.99 -9.09 -8.82
N THR A 439 -29.61 -9.08 -9.99
CA THR A 439 -29.01 -9.56 -11.26
C THR A 439 -28.57 -8.42 -12.17
N THR A 440 -28.85 -7.17 -11.79
CA THR A 440 -28.71 -5.95 -12.57
C THR A 440 -27.58 -5.04 -12.05
N ILE A 441 -27.42 -3.86 -12.64
CA ILE A 441 -26.63 -2.74 -12.11
C ILE A 441 -27.49 -2.03 -11.05
N VAL A 442 -26.94 -1.80 -9.86
CA VAL A 442 -27.62 -1.12 -8.74
C VAL A 442 -26.92 0.18 -8.40
N ASN A 443 -27.66 1.29 -8.46
CA ASN A 443 -27.18 2.61 -8.09
C ASN A 443 -28.01 3.15 -6.92
N VAL A 444 -27.35 3.65 -5.89
CA VAL A 444 -27.98 4.26 -4.72
C VAL A 444 -27.58 5.73 -4.68
N ASN A 445 -28.48 6.59 -5.15
CA ASN A 445 -28.35 8.04 -5.17
C ASN A 445 -29.02 8.63 -3.94
N ASP A 446 -28.28 8.69 -2.84
CA ASP A 446 -28.79 9.14 -1.55
C ASP A 446 -28.17 10.48 -1.16
N SER A 447 -29.00 11.53 -1.16
CA SER A 447 -28.59 12.85 -0.66
C SER A 447 -28.41 12.90 0.86
N GLY A 448 -28.85 11.86 1.59
CA GLY A 448 -28.73 11.65 3.03
C GLY A 448 -27.75 10.51 3.38
N ASN A 449 -28.09 9.63 4.32
CA ASN A 449 -27.22 8.52 4.72
C ASN A 449 -27.84 7.17 4.34
N SER A 450 -27.07 6.34 3.64
CA SER A 450 -27.50 5.00 3.27
C SER A 450 -27.10 3.97 4.31
N THR A 451 -27.97 3.01 4.62
CA THR A 451 -27.72 1.94 5.60
C THR A 451 -28.10 0.59 5.03
N PHE A 452 -27.16 -0.36 5.06
CA PHE A 452 -27.36 -1.76 4.65
C PHE A 452 -27.13 -2.65 5.87
N THR A 453 -28.19 -3.24 6.41
CA THR A 453 -28.08 -4.12 7.60
C THR A 453 -27.80 -5.57 7.23
N GLY A 454 -28.25 -6.02 6.06
CA GLY A 454 -27.95 -7.34 5.49
C GLY A 454 -26.84 -7.32 4.44
N ALA A 455 -26.47 -8.49 3.94
CA ALA A 455 -25.46 -8.63 2.90
C ALA A 455 -25.97 -8.11 1.56
N ILE A 456 -25.06 -7.62 0.71
CA ILE A 456 -25.36 -7.30 -0.68
C ILE A 456 -24.85 -8.45 -1.56
N GLY A 457 -25.75 -9.00 -2.36
CA GLY A 457 -25.43 -10.08 -3.29
C GLY A 457 -25.18 -11.42 -2.61
N SER A 458 -25.96 -11.76 -1.59
CA SER A 458 -25.89 -13.02 -0.86
C SER A 458 -26.20 -14.22 -1.74
N THR A 459 -27.38 -14.24 -2.39
CA THR A 459 -27.80 -15.35 -3.27
C THR A 459 -27.37 -15.13 -4.71
N HIS A 460 -27.58 -13.91 -5.22
CA HIS A 460 -27.18 -13.50 -6.57
C HIS A 460 -26.66 -12.07 -6.50
N ALA A 461 -25.41 -11.88 -6.93
CA ALA A 461 -24.70 -10.63 -6.74
C ALA A 461 -24.97 -9.64 -7.88
N PRO A 462 -25.19 -8.33 -7.56
CA PRO A 462 -25.34 -7.29 -8.56
C PRO A 462 -24.18 -7.29 -9.56
N VAL A 463 -24.46 -6.99 -10.82
CA VAL A 463 -23.41 -6.87 -11.85
C VAL A 463 -22.47 -5.71 -11.49
N HIS A 464 -23.05 -4.62 -10.98
CA HIS A 464 -22.33 -3.46 -10.49
C HIS A 464 -23.12 -2.83 -9.34
N PHE A 465 -22.42 -2.28 -8.36
CA PHE A 465 -22.97 -1.56 -7.23
C PHE A 465 -22.26 -0.21 -7.07
N GLU A 466 -23.03 0.88 -7.09
CA GLU A 466 -22.51 2.22 -6.79
C GLU A 466 -23.35 3.02 -5.81
N THR A 467 -22.68 3.85 -5.01
CA THR A 467 -23.26 4.95 -4.22
C THR A 467 -22.85 6.30 -4.82
N ASP A 468 -23.69 7.32 -4.63
CA ASP A 468 -23.37 8.68 -5.07
C ASP A 468 -22.42 9.42 -4.11
N ALA A 469 -22.06 10.66 -4.46
CA ALA A 469 -21.03 11.41 -3.73
C ALA A 469 -21.56 12.17 -2.50
N ALA A 470 -22.88 12.26 -2.34
CA ALA A 470 -23.49 12.89 -1.17
C ALA A 470 -23.50 11.91 0.01
N GLY A 471 -23.63 12.43 1.24
CA GLY A 471 -23.91 11.54 2.36
C GLY A 471 -22.77 10.66 2.88
N SER A 472 -23.18 9.55 3.49
CA SER A 472 -22.34 8.46 3.96
C SER A 472 -23.10 7.13 3.93
N THR A 473 -22.41 6.05 3.60
CA THR A 473 -22.95 4.71 3.52
C THR A 473 -22.45 3.82 4.64
N THR A 474 -23.38 3.19 5.36
CA THR A 474 -23.10 2.27 6.47
C THR A 474 -23.39 0.82 6.07
N PHE A 475 -22.38 -0.06 6.15
CA PHE A 475 -22.53 -1.51 5.93
C PHE A 475 -22.48 -2.27 7.27
N SER A 476 -23.51 -3.06 7.53
CA SER A 476 -23.64 -3.90 8.73
C SER A 476 -23.88 -5.40 8.43
N GLY A 477 -24.00 -5.77 7.15
CA GLY A 477 -24.27 -7.15 6.72
C GLY A 477 -23.04 -8.05 6.49
N GLY A 478 -21.84 -7.51 6.60
CA GLY A 478 -20.57 -8.25 6.54
C GLY A 478 -20.08 -8.71 5.16
N SER A 479 -20.91 -8.64 4.12
CA SER A 479 -20.48 -8.93 2.75
C SER A 479 -21.14 -8.00 1.75
N VAL A 480 -20.33 -7.46 0.83
CA VAL A 480 -20.76 -6.74 -0.36
C VAL A 480 -20.16 -7.44 -1.56
N ARG A 481 -21.00 -8.04 -2.40
CA ARG A 481 -20.56 -8.86 -3.52
C ARG A 481 -21.11 -8.35 -4.84
N THR A 482 -20.33 -8.51 -5.90
CA THR A 482 -20.74 -8.19 -7.28
C THR A 482 -20.29 -9.26 -8.28
N SER A 483 -20.88 -9.28 -9.47
CA SER A 483 -20.71 -10.34 -10.48
C SER A 483 -20.29 -9.88 -11.88
N GLY A 484 -20.12 -8.57 -12.12
CA GLY A 484 -19.77 -7.98 -13.42
C GLY A 484 -18.37 -7.38 -13.52
N LEU A 485 -18.03 -6.88 -14.71
CA LEU A 485 -16.79 -6.14 -14.96
C LEU A 485 -16.95 -4.69 -14.50
N ASN A 486 -15.96 -4.15 -13.77
CA ASN A 486 -15.94 -2.80 -13.16
C ASN A 486 -17.02 -2.54 -12.09
N SER A 487 -17.11 -3.35 -11.04
CA SER A 487 -18.39 -3.55 -10.36
C SER A 487 -18.63 -2.86 -9.02
N MET A 488 -17.67 -2.14 -8.41
CA MET A 488 -17.92 -1.55 -7.08
C MET A 488 -17.32 -0.15 -6.91
N VAL A 489 -18.19 0.85 -6.72
CA VAL A 489 -17.81 2.26 -6.56
C VAL A 489 -18.54 2.88 -5.38
N PHE A 490 -17.79 3.36 -4.39
CA PHE A 490 -18.33 4.15 -3.29
C PHE A 490 -17.87 5.59 -3.44
N ALA A 491 -18.77 6.50 -3.79
CA ALA A 491 -18.43 7.91 -4.02
C ALA A 491 -18.52 8.78 -2.76
N ASP A 492 -19.10 8.25 -1.68
CA ASP A 492 -19.29 8.88 -0.37
C ASP A 492 -18.38 8.28 0.72
N ASP A 493 -18.58 8.72 1.97
CA ASP A 493 -17.85 8.18 3.13
C ASP A 493 -18.47 6.83 3.55
N VAL A 494 -17.63 5.81 3.70
CA VAL A 494 -18.06 4.45 4.07
C VAL A 494 -17.75 4.15 5.53
N VAL A 495 -18.75 3.61 6.23
CA VAL A 495 -18.63 3.11 7.61
C VAL A 495 -19.01 1.63 7.67
N VAL A 496 -18.15 0.79 8.24
CA VAL A 496 -18.45 -0.63 8.51
C VAL A 496 -18.74 -0.83 10.00
N THR A 497 -19.84 -1.52 10.33
CA THR A 497 -20.23 -1.79 11.73
C THR A 497 -19.93 -3.22 12.18
N THR A 498 -19.66 -4.11 11.23
CA THR A 498 -19.21 -5.49 11.41
C THR A 498 -18.02 -5.76 10.47
N ASP A 499 -17.32 -6.87 10.67
CA ASP A 499 -16.28 -7.32 9.75
C ASP A 499 -16.88 -7.48 8.34
N THR A 500 -16.32 -6.74 7.37
CA THR A 500 -16.93 -6.60 6.04
C THR A 500 -15.97 -7.01 4.94
N THR A 501 -16.45 -7.89 4.06
CA THR A 501 -15.73 -8.29 2.83
C THR A 501 -16.36 -7.62 1.61
N PHE A 502 -15.56 -6.84 0.89
CA PHE A 502 -15.90 -6.29 -0.43
C PHE A 502 -15.30 -7.21 -1.49
N ASP A 503 -16.14 -7.94 -2.22
CA ASP A 503 -15.73 -9.01 -3.13
C ASP A 503 -16.33 -8.84 -4.53
N THR A 504 -15.47 -8.63 -5.52
CA THR A 504 -15.88 -8.56 -6.93
C THR A 504 -15.64 -9.86 -7.70
N THR A 505 -15.15 -10.91 -7.04
CA THR A 505 -14.94 -12.24 -7.63
C THR A 505 -16.20 -13.10 -7.65
N ASN A 506 -17.29 -12.61 -7.08
CA ASN A 506 -18.51 -13.36 -6.81
C ASN A 506 -18.23 -14.70 -6.10
N GLY A 507 -17.51 -14.66 -4.97
CA GLY A 507 -17.11 -15.86 -4.24
C GLY A 507 -16.14 -16.76 -5.00
N GLY A 508 -15.30 -16.19 -5.87
CA GLY A 508 -14.35 -16.90 -6.73
C GLY A 508 -14.93 -17.45 -8.04
N SER A 509 -16.18 -17.11 -8.38
CA SER A 509 -16.83 -17.58 -9.62
C SER A 509 -16.38 -16.81 -10.87
N ILE A 510 -15.86 -15.59 -10.72
CA ILE A 510 -15.32 -14.75 -11.80
C ILE A 510 -13.93 -14.23 -11.43
N ALA A 511 -13.18 -13.75 -12.43
CA ALA A 511 -11.80 -13.27 -12.25
C ALA A 511 -11.67 -12.00 -11.39
N GLY A 512 -12.77 -11.29 -11.10
CA GLY A 512 -12.79 -10.05 -10.32
C GLY A 512 -12.97 -8.78 -11.15
N ALA A 513 -13.08 -7.65 -10.47
CA ALA A 513 -13.27 -6.31 -11.01
C ALA A 513 -12.83 -5.22 -10.01
N ASN A 514 -12.74 -3.98 -10.48
CA ASN A 514 -12.23 -2.87 -9.67
C ASN A 514 -13.12 -2.59 -8.44
N ILE A 515 -12.47 -2.27 -7.32
CA ILE A 515 -13.10 -1.72 -6.11
C ILE A 515 -12.59 -0.28 -5.95
N THR A 516 -13.50 0.70 -5.91
CA THR A 516 -13.14 2.12 -5.78
C THR A 516 -13.79 2.74 -4.55
N PHE A 517 -12.99 3.33 -3.66
CA PHE A 517 -13.45 4.21 -2.58
C PHE A 517 -12.98 5.63 -2.86
N SER A 518 -13.92 6.54 -3.10
CA SER A 518 -13.62 7.94 -3.46
C SER A 518 -13.35 8.81 -2.23
N LYS A 519 -13.91 8.45 -1.07
CA LYS A 519 -13.71 9.13 0.21
C LYS A 519 -13.29 8.13 1.30
N THR A 520 -13.60 8.42 2.57
CA THR A 520 -13.05 7.67 3.70
C THR A 520 -13.70 6.30 3.86
N LEU A 521 -12.95 5.36 4.43
CA LEU A 521 -13.44 4.05 4.86
C LEU A 521 -13.07 3.85 6.33
N ASN A 522 -14.06 3.80 7.22
CA ASN A 522 -13.84 3.76 8.66
C ASN A 522 -14.63 2.63 9.34
N GLY A 523 -14.17 2.21 10.52
CA GLY A 523 -14.96 1.38 11.42
C GLY A 523 -16.04 2.20 12.14
N SER A 524 -17.03 1.53 12.73
CA SER A 524 -18.00 2.16 13.63
C SER A 524 -17.40 2.47 15.00
N THR A 525 -16.34 1.76 15.38
CA THR A 525 -15.56 1.92 16.61
C THR A 525 -14.07 1.76 16.31
N VAL A 526 -13.21 2.47 17.05
CA VAL A 526 -11.74 2.34 16.91
C VAL A 526 -11.33 0.89 17.17
N ASN A 527 -10.58 0.30 16.24
CA ASN A 527 -10.07 -1.07 16.29
C ASN A 527 -11.16 -2.15 16.41
N GLY A 528 -12.38 -1.87 15.94
CA GLY A 528 -13.52 -2.78 16.10
C GLY A 528 -13.76 -3.75 14.94
N GLN A 529 -13.58 -3.28 13.70
CA GLN A 529 -14.02 -3.99 12.49
C GLN A 529 -12.87 -4.23 11.52
N ALA A 530 -12.79 -5.45 10.98
CA ALA A 530 -11.90 -5.83 9.91
C ALA A 530 -12.54 -5.57 8.54
N VAL A 531 -11.71 -5.18 7.56
CA VAL A 531 -12.13 -5.09 6.16
C VAL A 531 -11.27 -5.99 5.30
N THR A 532 -11.90 -6.75 4.42
CA THR A 532 -11.23 -7.50 3.34
C THR A 532 -11.64 -6.92 1.99
N LEU A 533 -10.67 -6.60 1.15
CA LEU A 533 -10.85 -6.15 -0.22
C LEU A 533 -10.39 -7.27 -1.16
N ASN A 534 -11.31 -7.85 -1.93
CA ASN A 534 -11.03 -8.87 -2.92
C ASN A 534 -11.47 -8.42 -4.30
N ALA A 535 -10.51 -7.93 -5.08
CA ALA A 535 -10.74 -7.43 -6.44
C ALA A 535 -10.43 -8.50 -7.51
N GLY A 536 -10.00 -9.70 -7.08
CA GLY A 536 -9.60 -10.80 -7.95
C GLY A 536 -8.32 -10.56 -8.74
N THR A 537 -8.05 -11.40 -9.73
CA THR A 537 -6.80 -11.35 -10.52
C THR A 537 -6.78 -10.28 -11.61
N VAL A 538 -7.93 -9.67 -11.93
CA VAL A 538 -8.02 -8.65 -13.00
C VAL A 538 -8.46 -7.26 -12.50
N GLY A 539 -9.07 -7.19 -11.31
CA GLY A 539 -9.56 -5.94 -10.74
C GLY A 539 -8.54 -5.25 -9.84
N ALA A 540 -8.39 -3.94 -9.97
CA ALA A 540 -7.54 -3.12 -9.11
C ALA A 540 -8.34 -2.52 -7.93
N VAL A 541 -7.65 -2.24 -6.83
CA VAL A 541 -8.23 -1.50 -5.70
C VAL A 541 -7.75 -0.05 -5.74
N LEU A 542 -8.67 0.91 -5.81
CA LEU A 542 -8.35 2.33 -5.77
C LEU A 542 -9.03 2.99 -4.58
N VAL A 543 -8.24 3.58 -3.70
CA VAL A 543 -8.73 4.27 -2.50
C VAL A 543 -8.16 5.67 -2.47
N THR A 544 -8.98 6.68 -2.76
CA THR A 544 -8.55 8.09 -2.79
C THR A 544 -8.78 8.81 -1.46
N GLY A 545 -9.67 8.33 -0.60
CA GLY A 545 -9.87 8.85 0.76
C GLY A 545 -9.23 7.97 1.84
N ALA A 546 -9.13 8.51 3.05
CA ALA A 546 -8.35 7.85 4.10
C ALA A 546 -9.04 6.60 4.66
N ILE A 547 -8.27 5.55 4.95
CA ILE A 547 -8.75 4.36 5.64
C ILE A 547 -8.45 4.51 7.12
N GLY A 548 -9.48 4.45 7.96
CA GLY A 548 -9.35 4.41 9.41
C GLY A 548 -8.87 5.71 10.07
N ASP A 549 -9.03 6.86 9.41
CA ASP A 549 -8.57 8.16 9.91
C ASP A 549 -9.40 8.64 11.12
N SER A 550 -10.73 8.56 11.03
CA SER A 550 -11.60 8.96 12.15
C SER A 550 -11.75 7.84 13.19
N LYS A 551 -11.87 6.60 12.71
CA LYS A 551 -12.02 5.39 13.51
C LYS A 551 -11.26 4.26 12.83
N ALA A 552 -10.04 4.03 13.31
CA ALA A 552 -9.15 3.00 12.79
C ALA A 552 -9.84 1.65 12.66
N LEU A 553 -9.65 0.98 11.53
CA LEU A 553 -10.08 -0.42 11.36
C LEU A 553 -9.28 -1.32 12.30
N SER A 554 -9.77 -2.51 12.62
CA SER A 554 -8.94 -3.51 13.29
C SER A 554 -7.86 -4.01 12.34
N SER A 555 -8.26 -4.57 11.20
CA SER A 555 -7.35 -4.99 10.14
C SER A 555 -7.84 -4.61 8.75
N LEU A 556 -6.90 -4.41 7.83
CA LEU A 556 -7.15 -4.30 6.40
C LEU A 556 -6.47 -5.47 5.69
N THR A 557 -7.25 -6.32 5.03
CA THR A 557 -6.74 -7.43 4.21
C THR A 557 -6.98 -7.12 2.75
N LEU A 558 -5.92 -7.17 1.95
CA LEU A 558 -6.00 -7.17 0.49
C LEU A 558 -5.80 -8.61 0.00
N LEU A 559 -6.86 -9.17 -0.58
CA LEU A 559 -6.94 -10.56 -1.02
C LEU A 559 -7.12 -10.61 -2.53
N ASN A 560 -6.09 -10.98 -3.30
CA ASN A 560 -6.09 -10.96 -4.77
C ASN A 560 -6.47 -9.60 -5.39
N SER A 561 -5.52 -8.95 -6.06
CA SER A 561 -5.78 -7.75 -6.84
C SER A 561 -4.94 -7.69 -8.12
N ASN A 562 -5.36 -6.88 -9.08
CA ASN A 562 -4.53 -6.40 -10.17
C ASN A 562 -3.82 -5.10 -9.72
N GLY A 563 -3.20 -5.16 -8.54
CA GLY A 563 -2.63 -4.01 -7.83
C GLY A 563 -3.63 -3.18 -7.02
N ALA A 564 -3.08 -2.36 -6.11
CA ALA A 564 -3.84 -1.48 -5.25
C ALA A 564 -3.14 -0.14 -5.08
N THR A 565 -3.89 0.96 -5.01
CA THR A 565 -3.35 2.30 -4.69
C THR A 565 -4.17 2.94 -3.59
N PHE A 566 -3.51 3.22 -2.46
CA PHE A 566 -4.01 4.01 -1.35
C PHE A 566 -3.41 5.41 -1.43
N SER A 567 -4.16 6.37 -1.98
CA SER A 567 -3.68 7.73 -2.24
C SER A 567 -3.48 8.56 -0.97
N THR A 568 -4.15 8.19 0.11
CA THR A 568 -4.12 8.87 1.41
C THR A 568 -3.80 7.88 2.55
N GLY A 569 -3.80 8.36 3.79
CA GLY A 569 -3.38 7.56 4.95
C GLY A 569 -4.21 6.30 5.16
N VAL A 570 -3.54 5.22 5.57
CA VAL A 570 -4.15 3.96 6.01
C VAL A 570 -3.76 3.71 7.45
N THR A 571 -4.76 3.67 8.34
CA THR A 571 -4.59 3.44 9.77
C THR A 571 -5.37 2.21 10.22
N THR A 572 -4.69 1.25 10.83
CA THR A 572 -5.29 0.04 11.41
C THR A 572 -4.80 -0.17 12.85
N GLY A 573 -5.60 -0.83 13.67
CA GLY A 573 -5.32 -1.08 15.08
C GLY A 573 -4.69 -2.44 15.39
N THR A 574 -4.66 -3.37 14.43
CA THR A 574 -3.96 -4.66 14.55
C THR A 574 -3.02 -4.94 13.39
N SER A 575 -3.49 -4.91 12.13
CA SER A 575 -2.67 -5.34 11.00
C SER A 575 -3.13 -4.85 9.63
N VAL A 576 -2.19 -4.82 8.69
CA VAL A 576 -2.43 -4.84 7.25
C VAL A 576 -1.87 -6.15 6.70
N VAL A 577 -2.68 -6.89 5.94
CA VAL A 577 -2.31 -8.18 5.34
C VAL A 577 -2.41 -8.07 3.83
N LEU A 578 -1.31 -8.35 3.14
CA LEU A 578 -1.21 -8.29 1.68
C LEU A 578 -0.99 -9.72 1.14
N THR A 579 -1.97 -10.22 0.38
CA THR A 579 -1.96 -11.59 -0.17
C THR A 579 -2.16 -11.59 -1.69
N ASP A 580 -1.70 -10.54 -2.37
CA ASP A 580 -1.88 -10.38 -3.81
C ASP A 580 -1.12 -11.47 -4.59
N THR A 581 -1.69 -11.99 -5.68
CA THR A 581 -1.31 -13.28 -6.30
C THR A 581 -0.78 -13.17 -7.73
N SER A 582 -0.53 -11.97 -8.25
CA SER A 582 -0.23 -11.77 -9.67
C SER A 582 1.09 -11.00 -9.94
N ASP A 583 1.88 -11.50 -10.88
CA ASP A 583 3.24 -11.06 -11.20
C ASP A 583 3.31 -9.63 -11.74
N GLY A 584 4.16 -8.80 -11.11
CA GLY A 584 4.48 -7.44 -11.55
C GLY A 584 3.47 -6.34 -11.19
N HIS A 585 2.36 -6.66 -10.51
CA HIS A 585 1.37 -5.65 -10.11
C HIS A 585 1.80 -4.87 -8.86
N VAL A 586 1.39 -3.61 -8.77
CA VAL A 586 1.87 -2.70 -7.72
C VAL A 586 0.82 -2.51 -6.63
N ILE A 587 1.20 -2.79 -5.38
CA ILE A 587 0.52 -2.33 -4.18
C ILE A 587 1.24 -1.07 -3.69
N ARG A 588 0.57 0.07 -3.76
CA ARG A 588 1.13 1.38 -3.44
C ARG A 588 0.40 2.04 -2.28
N PHE A 589 1.13 2.29 -1.21
CA PHE A 589 0.75 3.23 -0.16
C PHE A 589 1.38 4.59 -0.47
N ALA A 590 0.64 5.43 -1.20
CA ALA A 590 1.11 6.79 -1.53
C ALA A 590 0.93 7.74 -0.33
N GLY A 591 -0.08 7.49 0.51
CA GLY A 591 -0.20 8.11 1.82
C GLY A 591 0.51 7.32 2.93
N ASN A 592 0.49 7.87 4.14
CA ASN A 592 1.10 7.26 5.33
C ASN A 592 0.43 5.92 5.68
N LEU A 593 1.21 4.88 5.89
CA LEU A 593 0.73 3.63 6.48
C LEU A 593 1.05 3.61 7.97
N THR A 594 0.03 3.51 8.83
CA THR A 594 0.17 3.31 10.27
C THR A 594 -0.53 2.01 10.68
N THR A 595 0.23 1.01 11.09
CA THR A 595 -0.31 -0.29 11.52
C THR A 595 0.62 -0.98 12.51
N PRO A 596 0.12 -1.75 13.50
CA PRO A 596 1.01 -2.54 14.34
C PRO A 596 1.75 -3.65 13.59
N LEU A 597 1.14 -4.25 12.57
CA LEU A 597 1.74 -5.37 11.84
C LEU A 597 1.47 -5.26 10.34
N LEU A 598 2.52 -5.26 9.52
CA LEU A 598 2.41 -5.42 8.07
C LEU A 598 2.81 -6.85 7.69
N THR A 599 1.86 -7.64 7.21
CA THR A 599 2.09 -9.00 6.71
C THR A 599 2.09 -8.98 5.20
N THR A 600 3.13 -9.55 4.60
CA THR A 600 3.26 -9.74 3.15
C THR A 600 3.37 -11.24 2.87
N MET A 601 2.79 -11.70 1.76
CA MET A 601 2.87 -13.10 1.34
C MET A 601 3.88 -13.28 0.21
N GLY A 602 4.32 -14.53 0.02
CA GLY A 602 5.38 -14.94 -0.90
C GLY A 602 5.01 -14.90 -2.38
N GLU A 603 4.64 -13.73 -2.88
CA GLU A 603 4.07 -13.55 -4.23
C GLU A 603 4.76 -12.39 -4.99
N PRO A 604 4.73 -12.40 -6.35
CA PRO A 604 5.56 -11.53 -7.20
C PRO A 604 5.11 -10.07 -7.35
N TYR A 605 4.25 -9.58 -6.47
CA TYR A 605 3.81 -8.18 -6.51
C TYR A 605 4.91 -7.20 -6.06
N VAL A 606 4.85 -6.00 -6.62
CA VAL A 606 5.66 -4.85 -6.22
C VAL A 606 4.99 -4.16 -5.04
N LEU A 607 5.75 -3.90 -3.98
CA LEU A 607 5.26 -3.14 -2.82
C LEU A 607 5.95 -1.78 -2.75
N GLU A 608 5.17 -0.70 -2.74
CA GLU A 608 5.65 0.66 -2.58
C GLU A 608 5.10 1.32 -1.32
N LEU A 609 5.98 1.66 -0.39
CA LEU A 609 5.69 2.45 0.81
C LEU A 609 6.23 3.86 0.61
N LEU A 610 5.40 4.78 0.12
CA LEU A 610 5.81 6.13 -0.31
C LEU A 610 5.28 7.25 0.59
N GLY A 611 4.47 6.92 1.60
CA GLY A 611 3.96 7.92 2.54
C GLY A 611 5.09 8.61 3.30
N ALA A 612 4.98 9.93 3.45
CA ALA A 612 5.98 10.76 4.14
C ALA A 612 6.31 10.27 5.55
N ASN A 613 5.35 9.64 6.25
CA ASN A 613 5.54 9.04 7.57
C ASN A 613 4.86 7.66 7.61
N THR A 614 5.59 6.60 7.29
CA THR A 614 5.13 5.21 7.46
C THR A 614 5.60 4.68 8.82
N SER A 615 4.69 4.09 9.59
CA SER A 615 4.94 3.64 10.96
C SER A 615 4.36 2.25 11.20
N ILE A 616 5.24 1.26 11.35
CA ILE A 616 4.89 -0.08 11.80
C ILE A 616 5.19 -0.19 13.30
N THR A 617 4.14 -0.18 14.12
CA THR A 617 4.26 0.09 15.57
C THR A 617 4.40 -1.14 16.46
N GLY A 618 4.15 -2.34 15.92
CA GLY A 618 4.24 -3.59 16.67
C GLY A 618 5.67 -4.08 16.88
N ALA A 619 5.87 -4.89 17.92
CA ALA A 619 7.18 -5.42 18.30
C ALA A 619 7.64 -6.62 17.46
N GLY A 620 6.80 -7.16 16.58
CA GLY A 620 7.17 -8.24 15.67
C GLY A 620 7.97 -7.74 14.46
N VAL A 621 8.91 -8.54 13.98
CA VAL A 621 9.71 -8.21 12.79
C VAL A 621 8.80 -8.12 11.57
N THR A 622 8.89 -7.02 10.81
CA THR A 622 8.25 -6.90 9.50
C THR A 622 9.07 -7.68 8.48
N ASN A 623 8.57 -8.85 8.10
CA ASN A 623 9.15 -9.66 7.04
C ASN A 623 8.49 -9.31 5.71
N PHE A 624 9.26 -8.72 4.80
CA PHE A 624 8.85 -8.48 3.41
C PHE A 624 9.12 -9.76 2.60
N ALA A 625 8.08 -10.59 2.48
CA ALA A 625 8.11 -11.88 1.79
C ALA A 625 7.74 -11.78 0.30
N ASN A 626 7.27 -10.62 -0.18
CA ASN A 626 6.96 -10.44 -1.59
C ASN A 626 8.21 -10.66 -2.46
N THR A 627 8.07 -11.36 -3.58
CA THR A 627 9.18 -11.69 -4.48
C THR A 627 9.40 -10.64 -5.56
N GLY A 628 8.42 -9.76 -5.80
CA GLY A 628 8.58 -8.58 -6.65
C GLY A 628 9.41 -7.47 -5.99
N ALA A 629 9.56 -6.32 -6.66
CA ALA A 629 10.36 -5.22 -6.15
C ALA A 629 9.75 -4.58 -4.88
N LEU A 630 10.60 -4.11 -3.97
CA LEU A 630 10.21 -3.37 -2.77
C LEU A 630 10.73 -1.93 -2.85
N LYS A 631 9.88 -0.95 -2.58
CA LYS A 631 10.26 0.46 -2.50
C LYS A 631 9.92 1.04 -1.14
N LEU A 632 10.95 1.56 -0.47
CA LEU A 632 10.92 2.18 0.85
C LEU A 632 11.23 3.68 0.69
N GLY A 633 10.18 4.50 0.60
CA GLY A 633 10.26 5.94 0.36
C GLY A 633 10.53 6.33 -1.10
N ASN A 634 10.38 7.62 -1.40
CA ASN A 634 10.73 8.25 -2.68
C ASN A 634 11.36 9.64 -2.54
N LEU A 635 11.15 10.33 -1.42
CA LEU A 635 11.72 11.64 -1.11
C LEU A 635 12.75 11.54 0.02
N VAL A 636 13.64 12.52 0.10
CA VAL A 636 14.67 12.60 1.15
C VAL A 636 14.09 12.88 2.54
N THR A 637 12.86 13.39 2.60
CA THR A 637 12.14 13.74 3.83
C THR A 637 11.29 12.59 4.37
N ASP A 638 11.13 11.50 3.62
CA ASP A 638 10.30 10.39 4.05
C ASP A 638 10.89 9.72 5.28
N THR A 639 10.03 9.30 6.20
CA THR A 639 10.41 8.56 7.40
C THR A 639 9.60 7.28 7.48
N LEU A 640 10.29 6.14 7.49
CA LEU A 640 9.74 4.81 7.65
C LEU A 640 10.27 4.23 8.96
N SER A 641 9.39 3.96 9.92
CA SER A 641 9.75 3.45 11.25
C SER A 641 9.15 2.06 11.47
N PHE A 642 9.98 1.14 11.95
CA PHE A 642 9.60 -0.26 12.21
C PHE A 642 10.03 -0.68 13.62
N VAL A 643 9.08 -0.79 14.55
CA VAL A 643 9.39 -1.07 15.96
C VAL A 643 10.00 -2.46 16.17
N GLY A 644 9.49 -3.50 15.51
CA GLY A 644 10.00 -4.86 15.67
C GLY A 644 11.20 -5.24 14.79
N GLY A 645 11.66 -4.34 13.91
CA GLY A 645 12.71 -4.61 12.93
C GLY A 645 12.17 -4.92 11.53
N VAL A 646 13.11 -5.09 10.58
CA VAL A 646 12.84 -5.31 9.15
C VAL A 646 13.69 -6.46 8.63
N THR A 647 13.09 -7.36 7.88
CA THR A 647 13.80 -8.34 7.04
C THR A 647 13.20 -8.29 5.65
N ALA A 648 14.04 -7.98 4.64
CA ALA A 648 13.64 -7.90 3.24
C ALA A 648 14.70 -8.59 2.37
N THR A 649 14.81 -9.91 2.45
CA THR A 649 15.81 -10.69 1.68
C THR A 649 15.23 -11.41 0.47
N VAL A 650 13.90 -11.44 0.36
CA VAL A 650 13.15 -12.12 -0.72
C VAL A 650 12.82 -11.23 -1.94
N PRO A 651 12.60 -9.90 -1.79
CA PRO A 651 12.27 -9.04 -2.93
C PRO A 651 13.30 -9.10 -4.06
N SER A 652 12.88 -9.06 -5.33
CA SER A 652 13.79 -9.07 -6.49
C SER A 652 14.71 -7.85 -6.61
N GLY A 653 14.47 -6.81 -5.80
CA GLY A 653 15.24 -5.58 -5.76
C GLY A 653 14.61 -4.61 -4.76
N ILE A 654 15.43 -3.79 -4.11
CA ILE A 654 15.00 -2.86 -3.07
C ILE A 654 15.38 -1.44 -3.48
N SER A 655 14.42 -0.53 -3.54
CA SER A 655 14.67 0.90 -3.72
C SER A 655 14.49 1.61 -2.39
N VAL A 656 15.45 2.45 -1.98
CA VAL A 656 15.38 3.17 -0.69
C VAL A 656 15.56 4.68 -0.87
N SER A 657 14.82 5.47 -0.10
CA SER A 657 14.95 6.92 0.05
C SER A 657 14.52 7.36 1.45
N GLY A 658 15.02 8.52 1.89
CA GLY A 658 14.65 9.07 3.19
C GLY A 658 15.26 8.28 4.35
N VAL A 659 14.56 8.24 5.48
CA VAL A 659 14.99 7.54 6.68
C VAL A 659 14.23 6.23 6.82
N VAL A 660 14.94 5.11 6.85
CA VAL A 660 14.39 3.80 7.25
C VAL A 660 15.00 3.44 8.61
N SER A 661 14.16 3.36 9.63
CA SER A 661 14.61 3.20 11.01
C SER A 661 13.91 2.04 11.70
N THR A 662 14.66 1.33 12.54
CA THR A 662 14.11 0.36 13.49
C THR A 662 14.31 0.85 14.92
N SER A 663 13.44 0.42 15.84
CA SER A 663 13.57 0.75 17.27
C SER A 663 13.60 -0.49 18.16
N GLY A 664 13.80 -0.31 19.47
CA GLY A 664 13.93 -1.43 20.41
C GLY A 664 15.08 -2.38 20.03
N SER A 665 14.80 -3.69 20.06
CA SER A 665 15.76 -4.75 19.70
C SER A 665 15.64 -5.21 18.23
N GLY A 666 14.87 -4.52 17.39
CA GLY A 666 14.61 -4.92 16.00
C GLY A 666 15.79 -4.66 15.07
N ALA A 667 16.34 -5.70 14.45
CA ALA A 667 17.39 -5.57 13.43
C ALA A 667 16.84 -5.02 12.10
N LEU A 668 17.73 -4.48 11.25
CA LEU A 668 17.42 -4.04 9.88
C LEU A 668 18.24 -4.87 8.90
N THR A 669 17.60 -5.75 8.15
CA THR A 669 18.24 -6.58 7.11
C THR A 669 17.61 -6.30 5.75
N LEU A 670 18.39 -5.80 4.80
CA LEU A 670 17.95 -5.50 3.43
C LEU A 670 18.76 -6.30 2.40
N GLY A 671 18.08 -7.04 1.55
CA GLY A 671 18.66 -7.82 0.46
C GLY A 671 19.46 -9.04 0.93
N ASP A 672 19.63 -9.98 0.01
CA ASP A 672 20.62 -11.05 0.05
C ASP A 672 21.68 -10.81 -1.06
N SER A 673 22.54 -11.79 -1.35
CA SER A 673 23.59 -11.63 -2.38
C SER A 673 23.05 -11.33 -3.79
N ASP A 674 21.80 -11.70 -4.07
CA ASP A 674 21.17 -11.58 -5.39
C ASP A 674 20.24 -10.35 -5.47
N THR A 675 19.99 -9.67 -4.34
CA THR A 675 19.05 -8.56 -4.23
C THR A 675 19.77 -7.21 -4.15
N THR A 676 19.79 -6.45 -5.25
CA THR A 676 20.36 -5.09 -5.27
C THR A 676 19.53 -4.10 -4.45
N VAL A 677 20.20 -3.30 -3.62
CA VAL A 677 19.66 -2.12 -2.92
C VAL A 677 20.03 -0.86 -3.68
N THR A 678 19.06 -0.25 -4.36
CA THR A 678 19.22 0.99 -5.13
C THR A 678 18.77 2.21 -4.32
N LEU A 679 19.60 3.24 -4.25
CA LEU A 679 19.26 4.52 -3.65
C LEU A 679 18.61 5.41 -4.71
N SER A 680 17.29 5.58 -4.65
CA SER A 680 16.56 6.50 -5.54
C SER A 680 16.70 7.98 -5.11
N ASN A 681 17.09 8.22 -3.86
CA ASN A 681 17.41 9.53 -3.29
C ASN A 681 18.41 9.34 -2.13
N HIS A 682 18.80 10.41 -1.41
CA HIS A 682 19.58 10.24 -0.19
C HIS A 682 18.83 9.34 0.80
N ALA A 683 19.55 8.40 1.42
CA ALA A 683 19.00 7.41 2.33
C ALA A 683 19.78 7.37 3.65
N SER A 684 19.06 7.21 4.75
CA SER A 684 19.61 6.93 6.08
C SER A 684 18.96 5.67 6.62
N LEU A 685 19.78 4.65 6.87
CA LEU A 685 19.38 3.40 7.48
C LEU A 685 19.80 3.43 8.95
N SER A 686 18.86 3.29 9.86
CA SER A 686 19.15 3.33 11.30
C SER A 686 18.49 2.24 12.13
N THR A 687 19.12 1.88 13.23
CA THR A 687 18.56 0.99 14.27
C THR A 687 18.79 1.60 15.65
N ALA A 688 18.00 1.19 16.65
CA ALA A 688 18.19 1.61 18.04
C ALA A 688 19.19 0.73 18.82
N GLY A 689 20.27 0.27 18.17
CA GLY A 689 21.28 -0.59 18.80
C GLY A 689 21.26 -2.06 18.36
N ALA A 690 20.37 -2.44 17.43
CA ALA A 690 20.34 -3.76 16.82
C ALA A 690 21.22 -3.84 15.56
N ALA A 691 21.51 -5.05 15.07
CA ALA A 691 22.32 -5.21 13.86
C ALA A 691 21.67 -4.56 12.62
N LEU A 692 22.51 -3.95 11.78
CA LEU A 692 22.15 -3.41 10.47
C LEU A 692 22.92 -4.18 9.40
N SER A 693 22.22 -4.91 8.54
CA SER A 693 22.80 -5.75 7.51
C SER A 693 22.26 -5.41 6.12
N ILE A 694 23.14 -5.35 5.14
CA ILE A 694 22.80 -5.27 3.72
C ILE A 694 23.49 -6.41 2.96
N GLY A 695 22.67 -7.31 2.41
CA GLY A 695 23.17 -8.53 1.75
C GLY A 695 23.76 -8.28 0.36
N GLY A 696 23.06 -7.48 -0.45
CA GLY A 696 23.36 -7.33 -1.86
C GLY A 696 24.12 -6.05 -2.21
N ALA A 697 24.33 -5.84 -3.51
CA ALA A 697 24.99 -4.63 -4.01
C ALA A 697 24.19 -3.37 -3.65
N VAL A 698 24.88 -2.32 -3.23
CA VAL A 698 24.30 -1.03 -2.87
C VAL A 698 24.70 0.01 -3.91
N GLU A 699 23.74 0.58 -4.61
CA GLU A 699 23.99 1.36 -5.82
C GLU A 699 23.20 2.67 -5.82
N GLY A 700 23.76 3.74 -6.40
CA GLY A 700 23.02 4.98 -6.65
C GLY A 700 22.14 4.85 -7.89
N SER A 701 20.96 5.47 -7.91
CA SER A 701 20.19 5.57 -9.17
C SER A 701 20.92 6.38 -10.26
N GLN A 702 21.79 7.30 -9.84
CA GLN A 702 22.70 8.04 -10.71
C GLN A 702 24.07 8.22 -10.02
N ALA A 703 25.17 8.10 -10.76
CA ALA A 703 26.51 8.25 -10.22
C ALA A 703 26.74 9.64 -9.58
N ASP A 704 27.40 9.65 -8.42
CA ASP A 704 27.80 10.85 -7.64
C ASP A 704 26.63 11.78 -7.22
N THR A 705 25.42 11.23 -7.05
CA THR A 705 24.25 12.04 -6.64
C THR A 705 23.67 11.63 -5.29
N GLN A 706 23.42 10.33 -5.05
CA GLN A 706 22.83 9.85 -3.80
C GLN A 706 23.86 9.56 -2.71
N SER A 707 23.45 9.74 -1.46
CA SER A 707 24.27 9.49 -0.26
C SER A 707 23.62 8.43 0.61
N LEU A 708 24.44 7.61 1.25
CA LEU A 708 24.00 6.62 2.23
C LEU A 708 24.55 6.95 3.60
N THR A 709 23.69 6.96 4.61
CA THR A 709 24.08 7.00 6.02
C THR A 709 23.68 5.70 6.71
N LEU A 710 24.62 5.07 7.41
CA LEU A 710 24.41 3.85 8.21
C LEU A 710 24.61 4.19 9.69
N ASN A 711 23.60 3.90 10.51
CA ASN A 711 23.60 4.19 11.95
C ASN A 711 22.99 3.05 12.75
N ALA A 712 23.80 2.15 13.30
CA ALA A 712 23.31 0.99 14.05
C ALA A 712 23.20 1.23 15.57
N GLY A 713 23.24 2.49 16.02
CA GLY A 713 23.26 2.87 17.42
C GLY A 713 24.54 2.43 18.17
N SER A 714 24.56 2.59 19.48
CA SER A 714 25.76 2.32 20.30
C SER A 714 26.03 0.84 20.59
N THR A 715 25.21 -0.10 20.11
CA THR A 715 25.39 -1.54 20.37
C THR A 715 25.26 -2.41 19.12
N GLY A 716 24.73 -1.88 18.02
CA GLY A 716 24.50 -2.64 16.80
C GLY A 716 25.70 -2.59 15.86
N ALA A 717 26.09 -3.74 15.31
CA ALA A 717 27.11 -3.80 14.28
C ALA A 717 26.50 -3.55 12.88
N VAL A 718 27.31 -2.99 11.98
CA VAL A 718 26.95 -2.81 10.56
C VAL A 718 27.65 -3.90 9.73
N THR A 719 26.93 -4.54 8.81
CA THR A 719 27.53 -5.51 7.89
C THR A 719 26.98 -5.30 6.48
N VAL A 720 27.86 -5.06 5.53
CA VAL A 720 27.53 -4.95 4.11
C VAL A 720 28.35 -6.01 3.37
N THR A 721 27.67 -6.99 2.78
CA THR A 721 28.34 -8.11 2.09
C THR A 721 28.50 -7.88 0.60
N GLY A 722 27.55 -7.18 -0.04
CA GLY A 722 27.66 -6.79 -1.44
C GLY A 722 28.54 -5.56 -1.68
N THR A 723 28.81 -5.27 -2.95
CA THR A 723 29.58 -4.08 -3.37
C THR A 723 28.82 -2.79 -3.06
N VAL A 724 29.51 -1.71 -2.77
CA VAL A 724 28.91 -0.38 -2.54
C VAL A 724 29.38 0.60 -3.62
N GLY A 725 28.49 1.04 -4.49
CA GLY A 725 28.75 2.05 -5.52
C GLY A 725 29.71 1.59 -6.63
N LEU A 726 29.77 0.29 -6.92
CA LEU A 726 30.70 -0.24 -7.92
C LEU A 726 30.25 0.17 -9.33
N VAL A 727 28.97 -0.05 -9.66
CA VAL A 727 28.41 0.22 -10.99
C VAL A 727 28.00 1.68 -11.13
N THR A 728 27.34 2.21 -10.10
CA THR A 728 26.79 3.56 -10.02
C THR A 728 27.24 4.20 -8.71
N PRO A 729 28.45 4.79 -8.69
CA PRO A 729 29.09 5.29 -7.48
C PRO A 729 28.23 6.20 -6.63
N LEU A 730 28.28 6.00 -5.31
CA LEU A 730 27.62 6.89 -4.36
C LEU A 730 28.33 8.25 -4.36
N LYS A 731 27.61 9.30 -3.99
CA LYS A 731 28.22 10.59 -3.65
C LYS A 731 29.00 10.47 -2.34
N THR A 732 28.30 10.12 -1.26
CA THR A 732 28.92 9.93 0.05
C THR A 732 28.42 8.67 0.75
N LEU A 733 29.32 7.98 1.45
CA LEU A 733 29.00 6.95 2.43
C LEU A 733 29.36 7.46 3.82
N THR A 734 28.38 7.53 4.71
CA THR A 734 28.55 7.95 6.11
C THR A 734 28.26 6.78 7.02
N LEU A 735 29.20 6.43 7.88
CA LEU A 735 29.04 5.46 8.96
C LEU A 735 29.15 6.19 10.30
N THR A 736 28.08 6.20 11.07
CA THR A 736 28.02 6.84 12.40
C THR A 736 27.43 5.87 13.42
N ASN A 737 27.78 6.01 14.70
CA ASN A 737 27.26 5.19 15.81
C ASN A 737 27.08 3.71 15.41
N SER A 738 28.18 2.97 15.32
CA SER A 738 28.16 1.53 15.06
C SER A 738 29.00 0.81 16.10
N ASN A 739 28.62 -0.38 16.50
CA ASN A 739 29.43 -1.26 17.36
C ASN A 739 30.40 -2.10 16.51
N GLY A 740 31.06 -1.44 15.56
CA GLY A 740 31.87 -2.07 14.51
C GLY A 740 31.14 -2.17 13.17
N ALA A 741 31.89 -2.20 12.09
CA ALA A 741 31.38 -2.34 10.73
C ALA A 741 32.28 -3.21 9.86
N THR A 742 31.69 -4.04 9.00
CA THR A 742 32.43 -4.80 7.98
C THR A 742 31.81 -4.55 6.60
N PHE A 743 32.62 -4.07 5.67
CA PHE A 743 32.34 -4.03 4.24
C PHE A 743 33.15 -5.16 3.59
N SER A 744 32.44 -6.20 3.13
CA SER A 744 33.08 -7.44 2.68
C SER A 744 33.52 -7.42 1.22
N SER A 745 33.14 -6.38 0.48
CA SER A 745 33.36 -6.24 -0.95
C SER A 745 33.60 -4.77 -1.30
N VAL A 746 34.01 -4.49 -2.54
CA VAL A 746 34.44 -3.16 -3.02
C VAL A 746 33.51 -2.03 -2.57
N VAL A 747 34.10 -0.96 -2.04
CA VAL A 747 33.40 0.28 -1.66
C VAL A 747 33.91 1.45 -2.49
N LYS A 748 33.00 2.13 -3.18
CA LYS A 748 33.27 3.30 -4.02
C LYS A 748 32.28 4.42 -3.76
N ALA A 749 32.82 5.55 -3.30
CA ALA A 749 32.09 6.82 -3.16
C ALA A 749 32.88 7.94 -3.83
N ASN A 750 32.29 8.62 -4.81
CA ASN A 750 33.01 9.59 -5.62
C ASN A 750 33.36 10.88 -4.87
N THR A 751 32.63 11.27 -3.82
CA THR A 751 32.93 12.49 -3.06
C THR A 751 33.62 12.20 -1.73
N SER A 752 33.02 11.35 -0.88
CA SER A 752 33.55 11.14 0.48
C SER A 752 33.07 9.86 1.16
N VAL A 753 33.95 9.28 1.98
CA VAL A 753 33.61 8.29 3.01
C VAL A 753 33.85 8.94 4.39
N VAL A 754 32.84 8.96 5.24
CA VAL A 754 32.88 9.58 6.56
C VAL A 754 32.68 8.52 7.63
N LEU A 755 33.65 8.37 8.53
CA LEU A 755 33.67 7.39 9.61
C LEU A 755 33.64 8.12 10.96
N SER A 756 32.47 8.13 11.60
CA SER A 756 32.22 8.77 12.90
C SER A 756 31.74 7.79 13.98
N ASN A 757 32.29 6.56 13.98
CA ASN A 757 31.95 5.53 14.95
C ASN A 757 32.27 5.99 16.40
N THR A 758 31.38 5.69 17.35
CA THR A 758 31.43 6.15 18.74
C THR A 758 32.03 5.18 19.75
N ASN A 759 32.18 3.88 19.43
CA ASN A 759 32.64 2.89 20.40
C ASN A 759 34.11 2.55 20.23
N ALA A 760 34.87 2.62 21.33
CA ALA A 760 36.28 2.26 21.35
C ALA A 760 36.49 0.75 21.09
N ALA A 761 37.65 0.40 20.54
CA ALA A 761 38.15 -0.97 20.32
C ALA A 761 37.33 -1.86 19.36
N HIS A 762 36.38 -1.31 18.61
CA HIS A 762 35.64 -2.04 17.58
C HIS A 762 36.21 -1.74 16.19
N ASP A 763 36.17 -2.75 15.31
CA ASP A 763 36.76 -2.64 13.97
C ASP A 763 35.77 -2.02 12.97
N ILE A 764 36.25 -1.06 12.19
CA ILE A 764 35.71 -0.71 10.88
C ILE A 764 36.63 -1.36 9.85
N THR A 765 36.13 -2.40 9.17
CA THR A 765 36.90 -3.19 8.22
C THR A 765 36.38 -2.97 6.80
N PHE A 766 37.25 -2.49 5.93
CA PHE A 766 37.11 -2.60 4.48
C PHE A 766 37.94 -3.81 4.06
N ALA A 767 37.27 -4.95 3.85
CA ALA A 767 37.92 -6.22 3.54
C ALA A 767 38.35 -6.34 2.07
N ASP A 768 37.91 -5.39 1.23
CA ASP A 768 38.13 -5.29 -0.21
C ASP A 768 38.35 -3.80 -0.54
N ASP A 769 38.55 -3.48 -1.82
CA ASP A 769 39.00 -2.17 -2.30
C ASP A 769 38.13 -1.00 -1.83
N LEU A 770 38.78 0.03 -1.29
CA LEU A 770 38.15 1.32 -0.98
C LEU A 770 38.62 2.38 -1.97
N THR A 771 37.69 2.96 -2.73
CA THR A 771 37.94 4.09 -3.64
C THR A 771 37.11 5.31 -3.24
N THR A 772 37.75 6.42 -2.89
CA THR A 772 37.07 7.68 -2.58
C THR A 772 37.94 8.90 -2.82
N LEU A 773 37.35 10.07 -3.09
CA LEU A 773 38.12 11.31 -3.08
C LEU A 773 38.57 11.68 -1.67
N THR A 774 37.71 11.56 -0.67
CA THR A 774 38.01 11.95 0.73
C THR A 774 37.67 10.81 1.68
N LEU A 775 38.57 10.51 2.61
CA LEU A 775 38.28 9.67 3.78
C LEU A 775 38.39 10.54 5.03
N SER A 776 37.26 10.72 5.74
CA SER A 776 37.20 11.49 6.98
C SER A 776 36.99 10.56 8.17
N THR A 777 37.83 10.70 9.20
CA THR A 777 37.73 9.97 10.46
C THR A 777 37.57 10.94 11.62
N THR A 778 36.79 10.58 12.64
CA THR A 778 36.64 11.36 13.89
C THR A 778 37.58 10.86 14.99
N GLY A 779 37.82 11.70 16.01
CA GLY A 779 38.72 11.44 17.14
C GLY A 779 38.31 10.37 18.15
N ASN A 780 37.58 9.34 17.73
CA ASN A 780 37.07 8.27 18.58
C ASN A 780 38.00 7.04 18.55
N GLY A 781 37.92 6.17 19.57
CA GLY A 781 38.86 5.05 19.77
C GLY A 781 38.58 3.76 18.99
N TYR A 782 37.87 3.80 17.86
CA TYR A 782 37.63 2.61 17.03
C TYR A 782 38.88 2.23 16.23
N ASN A 783 39.00 0.95 15.83
CA ASN A 783 40.05 0.49 14.94
C ASN A 783 39.61 0.66 13.48
N LEU A 784 40.55 0.97 12.60
CA LEU A 784 40.30 1.05 11.16
C LEU A 784 41.21 0.08 10.40
N LYS A 785 40.63 -0.75 9.53
CA LYS A 785 41.36 -1.70 8.70
C LYS A 785 41.03 -1.48 7.23
N LEU A 786 42.06 -1.17 6.44
CA LEU A 786 42.00 -1.04 4.99
C LEU A 786 42.76 -2.23 4.39
N LEU A 787 42.04 -3.30 4.02
CA LEU A 787 42.61 -4.60 3.67
C LEU A 787 42.43 -4.98 2.19
N GLY A 788 41.87 -4.09 1.37
CA GLY A 788 41.69 -4.34 -0.05
C GLY A 788 43.00 -4.32 -0.82
N ASP A 789 43.10 -5.16 -1.86
CA ASP A 789 44.24 -5.27 -2.77
C ASP A 789 44.63 -3.91 -3.38
N HIS A 790 43.63 -3.04 -3.62
CA HIS A 790 43.77 -1.69 -4.18
C HIS A 790 42.90 -0.66 -3.44
N THR A 791 43.49 0.02 -2.46
CA THR A 791 42.86 1.18 -1.81
C THR A 791 43.34 2.48 -2.46
N SER A 792 42.42 3.35 -2.89
CA SER A 792 42.74 4.63 -3.52
C SER A 792 41.97 5.79 -2.90
N ILE A 793 42.69 6.71 -2.26
CA ILE A 793 42.16 7.94 -1.68
C ILE A 793 42.86 9.15 -2.31
N THR A 794 42.10 10.06 -2.89
CA THR A 794 42.69 11.15 -3.72
C THR A 794 43.15 12.34 -2.90
N ASN A 795 42.33 12.84 -1.97
CA ASN A 795 42.67 14.00 -1.14
C ASN A 795 43.55 13.60 0.04
N ASN A 796 44.17 14.60 0.69
CA ASN A 796 44.96 14.38 1.89
C ASN A 796 44.13 13.69 2.98
N THR A 797 44.63 12.57 3.49
CA THR A 797 43.97 11.78 4.53
C THR A 797 44.64 12.01 5.88
N VAL A 798 43.87 12.46 6.85
CA VAL A 798 44.29 12.53 8.26
C VAL A 798 43.47 11.52 9.05
N PHE A 799 44.15 10.52 9.61
CA PHE A 799 43.55 9.55 10.51
C PHE A 799 43.48 10.15 11.91
N ASN A 800 42.30 10.63 12.31
CA ASN A 800 42.06 11.25 13.63
C ASN A 800 41.63 10.22 14.69
N HIS A 801 41.19 9.03 14.30
CA HIS A 801 40.78 7.97 15.24
C HIS A 801 41.97 7.54 16.11
N THR A 802 41.69 7.14 17.34
CA THR A 802 42.72 6.84 18.36
C THR A 802 42.89 5.33 18.63
N GLY A 803 42.08 4.48 18.00
CA GLY A 803 42.29 3.03 18.00
C GLY A 803 43.47 2.60 17.12
N SER A 804 43.55 1.31 16.79
CA SER A 804 44.58 0.80 15.88
C SER A 804 44.24 1.06 14.41
N LEU A 805 45.26 1.34 13.60
CA LEU A 805 45.15 1.48 12.15
C LEU A 805 45.85 0.30 11.47
N THR A 806 45.19 -0.35 10.52
CA THR A 806 45.80 -1.39 9.66
C THR A 806 45.74 -0.94 8.21
N LEU A 807 46.90 -0.88 7.55
CA LEU A 807 47.11 -0.50 6.16
C LEU A 807 47.67 -1.72 5.40
N GLY A 808 46.79 -2.44 4.70
CA GLY A 808 47.12 -3.69 4.02
C GLY A 808 47.25 -4.89 4.96
N ASN A 809 47.24 -6.09 4.39
CA ASN A 809 47.46 -7.39 5.02
C ASN A 809 48.33 -8.34 4.20
N ALA A 810 48.69 -8.02 2.96
CA ALA A 810 49.62 -8.79 2.13
C ALA A 810 50.63 -7.88 1.42
N ASN A 811 51.80 -8.42 1.07
CA ASN A 811 52.84 -7.69 0.33
C ASN A 811 52.42 -7.22 -1.08
N THR A 812 51.35 -7.78 -1.64
CA THR A 812 50.82 -7.40 -2.97
C THR A 812 49.89 -6.19 -2.93
N ASP A 813 49.44 -5.78 -1.74
CA ASP A 813 48.44 -4.72 -1.61
C ASP A 813 49.00 -3.38 -2.06
N THR A 814 48.15 -2.54 -2.63
CA THR A 814 48.49 -1.19 -3.06
C THR A 814 47.55 -0.18 -2.42
N LEU A 815 48.10 0.70 -1.58
CA LEU A 815 47.37 1.74 -0.87
C LEU A 815 47.88 3.11 -1.33
N SER A 816 47.11 3.78 -2.18
CA SER A 816 47.45 5.07 -2.77
C SER A 816 46.70 6.21 -2.07
N PHE A 817 47.45 7.11 -1.42
CA PHE A 817 46.97 8.35 -0.81
C PHE A 817 47.50 9.56 -1.59
N ALA A 818 46.91 9.84 -2.75
CA ALA A 818 47.50 10.77 -3.74
C ALA A 818 47.83 12.16 -3.15
N GLY A 819 46.95 12.69 -2.31
CA GLY A 819 47.08 14.00 -1.66
C GLY A 819 47.89 14.01 -0.36
N GLY A 820 48.36 12.85 0.13
CA GLY A 820 49.09 12.72 1.40
C GLY A 820 48.35 11.87 2.43
N VAL A 821 49.11 11.36 3.40
CA VAL A 821 48.61 10.57 4.53
C VAL A 821 49.31 10.97 5.83
N THR A 822 48.53 11.21 6.88
CA THR A 822 49.04 11.50 8.23
C THR A 822 48.29 10.64 9.25
N ALA A 823 49.02 9.80 9.97
CA ALA A 823 48.50 8.86 10.95
C ALA A 823 49.19 9.03 12.31
N SER A 824 49.09 10.21 12.92
CA SER A 824 49.70 10.51 14.22
C SER A 824 48.80 10.26 15.43
N ALA A 825 47.48 10.13 15.23
CA ALA A 825 46.51 9.89 16.30
C ALA A 825 46.27 8.40 16.66
N PRO A 826 46.39 7.42 15.72
CA PRO A 826 46.21 6.01 16.05
C PRO A 826 47.14 5.54 17.17
N SER A 827 46.69 4.60 18.00
CA SER A 827 47.50 4.04 19.10
C SER A 827 48.56 3.04 18.64
N SER A 828 48.39 2.47 17.45
CA SER A 828 49.34 1.58 16.77
C SER A 828 49.01 1.52 15.28
N ILE A 829 50.01 1.21 14.46
CA ILE A 829 49.86 1.07 13.01
C ILE A 829 50.39 -0.30 12.60
N ASN A 830 49.57 -1.11 11.93
CA ASN A 830 50.00 -2.31 11.22
C ASN A 830 50.09 -1.99 9.73
N ALA A 831 51.17 -2.40 9.08
CA ALA A 831 51.40 -2.10 7.66
C ALA A 831 51.86 -3.33 6.88
N ALA A 832 51.32 -3.49 5.68
CA ALA A 832 51.74 -4.42 4.65
C ALA A 832 51.55 -3.80 3.25
N GLY A 833 52.30 -4.27 2.26
CA GLY A 833 52.15 -3.85 0.87
C GLY A 833 52.75 -2.48 0.56
N HIS A 834 52.27 -1.87 -0.52
CA HIS A 834 52.79 -0.62 -1.08
C HIS A 834 51.92 0.57 -0.68
N ILE A 835 52.38 1.35 0.30
CA ILE A 835 51.73 2.57 0.77
C ILE A 835 52.40 3.76 0.06
N SER A 836 51.63 4.50 -0.73
CA SER A 836 52.19 5.52 -1.62
C SER A 836 51.43 6.86 -1.64
N THR A 837 52.16 7.94 -1.95
CA THR A 837 51.60 9.25 -2.30
C THR A 837 52.11 9.68 -3.68
N SER A 838 51.26 10.35 -4.47
CA SER A 838 51.58 10.70 -5.88
C SER A 838 51.71 12.21 -6.15
N GLY A 839 51.49 13.06 -5.14
CA GLY A 839 51.66 14.51 -5.21
C GLY A 839 52.62 15.05 -4.14
N ALA A 840 52.52 16.35 -3.84
CA ALA A 840 53.33 17.01 -2.80
C ALA A 840 52.89 16.70 -1.34
N GLY A 841 52.00 15.72 -1.15
CA GLY A 841 51.45 15.35 0.15
C GLY A 841 52.43 14.50 0.96
N LEU A 842 52.63 14.87 2.23
CA LEU A 842 53.43 14.16 3.22
C LEU A 842 52.95 12.70 3.38
N LEU A 843 53.88 11.76 3.52
CA LEU A 843 53.60 10.42 4.06
C LEU A 843 54.14 10.39 5.49
N SER A 844 53.25 10.44 6.48
CA SER A 844 53.60 10.41 7.90
C SER A 844 52.85 9.31 8.63
N LEU A 845 53.59 8.32 9.13
CA LEU A 845 53.06 7.20 9.93
C LEU A 845 53.56 7.30 11.36
N GLY A 846 52.62 7.44 12.30
CA GLY A 846 52.90 7.50 13.73
C GLY A 846 53.51 8.82 14.20
N ASP A 847 53.34 9.11 15.48
CA ASP A 847 54.18 10.03 16.25
C ASP A 847 55.31 9.26 16.95
N ASN A 848 56.09 9.91 17.80
CA ASN A 848 57.20 9.27 18.53
C ASN A 848 56.77 8.11 19.44
N ASN A 849 55.47 7.97 19.74
CA ASN A 849 54.90 7.01 20.66
C ASN A 849 54.07 5.92 19.96
N THR A 850 53.78 6.09 18.67
CA THR A 850 52.93 5.19 17.89
C THR A 850 53.80 4.18 17.14
N ALA A 851 53.85 2.95 17.61
CA ALA A 851 54.60 1.88 16.95
C ALA A 851 54.01 1.51 15.59
N VAL A 852 54.89 1.23 14.63
CA VAL A 852 54.55 0.68 13.31
C VAL A 852 55.04 -0.77 13.24
N THR A 853 54.11 -1.71 13.12
CA THR A 853 54.41 -3.13 12.97
C THR A 853 54.25 -3.55 11.51
N LEU A 854 55.28 -4.17 10.94
CA LEU A 854 55.27 -4.72 9.60
C LEU A 854 54.68 -6.13 9.65
N THR A 855 53.45 -6.29 9.16
CA THR A 855 52.76 -7.58 9.12
C THR A 855 53.16 -8.41 7.90
N ASP A 856 53.64 -7.76 6.84
CA ASP A 856 54.31 -8.34 5.67
C ASP A 856 55.37 -7.33 5.16
N HIS A 857 55.94 -7.53 3.98
CA HIS A 857 56.85 -6.60 3.34
C HIS A 857 56.14 -5.27 3.06
N VAL A 858 56.82 -4.16 3.39
CA VAL A 858 56.27 -2.81 3.25
C VAL A 858 57.14 -1.97 2.31
N TRP A 859 56.47 -1.24 1.43
CA TRP A 859 57.06 -0.17 0.64
C TRP A 859 56.36 1.13 0.98
N LEU A 860 57.14 2.11 1.43
CA LEU A 860 56.67 3.48 1.65
C LEU A 860 57.24 4.34 0.54
N THR A 861 56.38 4.84 -0.35
CA THR A 861 56.80 5.61 -1.53
C THR A 861 56.11 6.96 -1.61
N THR A 862 56.85 8.02 -1.93
CA THR A 862 56.28 9.33 -2.24
C THR A 862 56.76 9.81 -3.60
N ALA A 863 55.98 10.67 -4.25
CA ALA A 863 56.36 11.34 -5.49
C ALA A 863 57.18 12.62 -5.25
N GLY A 864 58.12 12.60 -4.28
CA GLY A 864 58.97 13.76 -3.97
C GLY A 864 58.56 14.54 -2.71
N ALA A 865 57.56 14.09 -1.97
CA ALA A 865 57.20 14.65 -0.67
C ALA A 865 57.99 13.98 0.47
N ASN A 866 58.05 14.61 1.63
CA ASN A 866 58.74 14.02 2.78
C ASN A 866 58.05 12.71 3.21
N LEU A 867 58.88 11.78 3.68
CA LEU A 867 58.48 10.49 4.24
C LEU A 867 58.94 10.46 5.69
N GLN A 868 58.00 10.30 6.62
CA GLN A 868 58.27 10.29 8.04
C GLN A 868 57.63 9.07 8.70
N VAL A 869 58.41 8.39 9.54
CA VAL A 869 57.90 7.40 10.48
C VAL A 869 58.32 7.80 11.89
N GLY A 870 57.34 8.05 12.75
CA GLY A 870 57.56 8.62 14.07
C GLY A 870 58.05 7.60 15.11
N GLY A 871 57.30 6.52 15.29
CA GLY A 871 57.57 5.56 16.37
C GLY A 871 58.53 4.45 15.96
N THR A 872 58.63 3.44 16.82
CA THR A 872 59.44 2.25 16.55
C THR A 872 58.86 1.46 15.37
N VAL A 873 59.71 0.96 14.49
CA VAL A 873 59.34 0.12 13.34
C VAL A 873 59.84 -1.29 13.56
N GLU A 874 58.94 -2.27 13.55
CA GLU A 874 59.25 -3.63 14.00
C GLU A 874 58.62 -4.69 13.08
N GLY A 875 59.31 -5.81 12.86
CA GLY A 875 58.72 -6.97 12.20
C GLY A 875 57.80 -7.76 13.16
N THR A 876 56.92 -8.59 12.63
CA THR A 876 56.17 -9.55 13.48
C THR A 876 57.05 -10.73 13.92
N LEU A 877 58.01 -11.11 13.09
CA LEU A 877 59.02 -12.13 13.36
C LEU A 877 60.38 -11.61 12.91
N ALA A 878 61.42 -11.89 13.71
CA ALA A 878 62.78 -11.51 13.35
C ALA A 878 63.19 -12.14 12.00
N ASP A 879 63.85 -11.35 11.16
CA ASP A 879 64.41 -11.78 9.87
C ASP A 879 63.35 -12.25 8.84
N THR A 880 62.16 -11.65 8.83
CA THR A 880 61.09 -12.04 7.89
C THR A 880 60.50 -10.91 7.06
N GLN A 881 60.18 -9.75 7.66
CA GLN A 881 59.63 -8.61 6.92
C GLN A 881 60.73 -7.61 6.52
N SER A 882 60.59 -7.02 5.34
CA SER A 882 61.45 -5.94 4.86
C SER A 882 60.74 -4.59 4.78
N LEU A 883 61.51 -3.53 4.97
CA LEU A 883 61.07 -2.15 4.78
C LEU A 883 61.79 -1.50 3.61
N ASN A 884 61.05 -1.00 2.63
CA ASN A 884 61.58 -0.27 1.48
C ASN A 884 61.09 1.18 1.52
N LEU A 885 62.01 2.14 1.47
CA LEU A 885 61.75 3.58 1.58
C LEU A 885 62.16 4.27 0.28
N ASN A 886 61.25 5.08 -0.28
CA ASN A 886 61.52 5.88 -1.47
C ASN A 886 60.76 7.21 -1.42
N ALA A 887 61.46 8.31 -1.17
CA ALA A 887 60.86 9.64 -1.09
C ALA A 887 61.00 10.46 -2.39
N GLY A 888 61.39 9.80 -3.48
CA GLY A 888 61.71 10.47 -4.75
C GLY A 888 62.95 11.37 -4.67
N SER A 889 63.16 12.21 -5.70
CA SER A 889 64.37 13.03 -5.79
C SER A 889 64.35 14.30 -4.92
N THR A 890 63.19 14.70 -4.39
CA THR A 890 63.01 15.96 -3.64
C THR A 890 62.59 15.78 -2.19
N GLY A 891 62.01 14.63 -1.83
CA GLY A 891 61.52 14.36 -0.48
C GLY A 891 62.62 13.77 0.40
N SER A 892 62.70 14.19 1.66
CA SER A 892 63.59 13.56 2.64
C SER A 892 62.91 12.40 3.37
N VAL A 893 63.72 11.47 3.88
CA VAL A 893 63.26 10.37 4.74
C VAL A 893 63.66 10.65 6.19
N SER A 894 62.73 10.50 7.13
CA SER A 894 63.00 10.66 8.57
C SER A 894 62.37 9.52 9.37
N MET A 895 63.22 8.72 10.00
CA MET A 895 62.83 7.66 10.93
C MET A 895 63.21 8.14 12.33
N LEU A 896 62.22 8.53 13.14
CA LEU A 896 62.49 9.13 14.46
C LEU A 896 62.68 8.07 15.56
N GLY A 897 61.99 6.93 15.45
CA GLY A 897 62.15 5.78 16.35
C GLY A 897 63.14 4.73 15.83
N SER A 898 63.38 3.70 16.65
CA SER A 898 64.21 2.55 16.28
C SER A 898 63.58 1.72 15.14
N VAL A 899 64.41 1.07 14.34
CA VAL A 899 64.00 0.20 13.22
C VAL A 899 64.56 -1.21 13.45
N GLY A 900 63.72 -2.15 13.84
CA GLY A 900 64.07 -3.56 14.04
C GLY A 900 64.83 -3.86 15.33
N ALA A 901 64.82 -2.96 16.32
CA ALA A 901 65.59 -3.14 17.55
C ALA A 901 65.13 -4.37 18.35
N ALA A 902 63.81 -4.53 18.54
CA ALA A 902 63.24 -5.65 19.28
C ALA A 902 63.06 -6.90 18.40
N THR A 903 62.59 -6.71 17.18
CA THR A 903 62.26 -7.74 16.18
C THR A 903 62.89 -7.35 14.85
N PRO A 904 64.18 -7.71 14.66
CA PRO A 904 64.97 -7.29 13.51
C PRO A 904 64.31 -7.55 12.17
N LEU A 905 64.42 -6.58 11.26
CA LEU A 905 63.93 -6.72 9.90
C LEU A 905 64.78 -7.73 9.11
N GLN A 906 64.24 -8.30 8.04
CA GLN A 906 65.05 -9.02 7.05
C GLN A 906 65.96 -8.00 6.34
N THR A 907 65.37 -7.07 5.60
CA THR A 907 66.11 -6.00 4.92
C THR A 907 65.51 -4.62 5.16
N LEU A 908 66.39 -3.61 5.22
CA LEU A 908 66.03 -2.20 5.09
C LEU A 908 66.62 -1.68 3.79
N THR A 909 65.79 -1.16 2.91
CA THR A 909 66.22 -0.59 1.62
C THR A 909 65.81 0.87 1.53
N LEU A 910 66.76 1.75 1.22
CA LEU A 910 66.53 3.15 0.92
C LEU A 910 66.90 3.44 -0.53
N THR A 911 65.92 3.85 -1.34
CA THR A 911 66.10 4.15 -2.76
C THR A 911 65.49 5.50 -3.09
N ASN A 912 66.26 6.40 -3.71
CA ASN A 912 65.84 7.78 -4.04
C ASN A 912 65.27 8.58 -2.84
N SER A 913 66.10 9.40 -2.24
CA SER A 913 65.71 10.42 -1.27
C SER A 913 66.48 11.72 -1.52
N ASN A 914 66.03 12.80 -0.91
CA ASN A 914 66.77 14.05 -0.79
C ASN A 914 67.45 14.14 0.58
N GLY A 915 68.05 13.02 1.01
CA GLY A 915 68.63 12.81 2.34
C GLY A 915 67.71 11.98 3.25
N ALA A 916 68.34 11.26 4.18
CA ALA A 916 67.67 10.38 5.13
C ALA A 916 68.31 10.48 6.52
N THR A 917 67.49 10.49 7.57
CA THR A 917 67.94 10.43 8.96
C THR A 917 67.27 9.28 9.68
N PHE A 918 68.08 8.40 10.26
CA PHE A 918 67.66 7.35 11.20
C PHE A 918 68.10 7.78 12.60
N GLY A 919 67.14 8.24 13.41
CA GLY A 919 67.40 8.85 14.72
C GLY A 919 67.52 7.86 15.89
N GLY A 920 67.14 6.61 15.69
CA GLY A 920 67.28 5.53 16.68
C GLY A 920 67.90 4.28 16.07
N GLU A 921 68.23 3.29 16.92
CA GLU A 921 68.89 2.03 16.51
C GLU A 921 68.26 1.41 15.26
N VAL A 922 69.09 1.04 14.28
CA VAL A 922 68.68 0.33 13.07
C VAL A 922 69.29 -1.07 13.07
N LYS A 923 68.43 -2.09 12.97
CA LYS A 923 68.82 -3.49 12.98
C LYS A 923 68.09 -4.31 11.92
N ALA A 924 68.89 -4.89 11.02
CA ALA A 924 68.43 -5.82 9.99
C ALA A 924 69.30 -7.08 10.01
N ASN A 925 68.67 -8.25 9.99
CA ASN A 925 69.35 -9.54 10.12
C ASN A 925 69.87 -10.10 8.79
N THR A 926 69.56 -9.48 7.65
CA THR A 926 70.15 -9.83 6.34
C THR A 926 70.94 -8.67 5.75
N SER A 927 70.31 -7.52 5.48
CA SER A 927 71.03 -6.40 4.86
C SER A 927 70.38 -5.03 5.05
N VAL A 928 71.22 -4.00 5.05
CA VAL A 928 70.82 -2.61 4.78
C VAL A 928 71.34 -2.22 3.40
N VAL A 929 70.45 -1.74 2.54
CA VAL A 929 70.74 -1.37 1.15
C VAL A 929 70.49 0.13 0.96
N LEU A 930 71.53 0.85 0.57
CA LEU A 930 71.51 2.29 0.35
C LEU A 930 71.79 2.57 -1.13
N SER A 931 70.75 2.98 -1.85
CA SER A 931 70.83 3.38 -3.25
C SER A 931 70.28 4.79 -3.48
N ASP A 932 70.56 5.68 -2.53
CA ASP A 932 70.12 7.08 -2.57
C ASP A 932 70.64 7.83 -3.79
N THR A 933 69.88 8.82 -4.26
CA THR A 933 70.07 9.43 -5.58
C THR A 933 70.45 10.89 -5.62
N SER A 934 70.17 11.66 -4.58
CA SER A 934 70.46 13.10 -4.58
C SER A 934 71.91 13.35 -4.16
N THR A 935 72.66 14.04 -5.02
CA THR A 935 74.09 14.32 -4.78
C THR A 935 74.24 15.35 -3.65
N GLY A 936 75.18 15.10 -2.73
CA GLY A 936 75.51 16.00 -1.61
C GLY A 936 74.58 15.90 -0.41
N GLN A 937 73.54 15.08 -0.46
CA GLN A 937 72.61 14.87 0.66
C GLN A 937 73.13 13.80 1.62
N ASP A 938 72.79 13.93 2.89
CA ASP A 938 73.23 13.01 3.95
C ASP A 938 72.26 11.82 4.11
N ILE A 939 72.82 10.62 4.18
CA ILE A 939 72.21 9.47 4.86
C ILE A 939 72.89 9.36 6.22
N SER A 940 72.18 9.69 7.29
CA SER A 940 72.68 9.62 8.65
C SER A 940 72.06 8.47 9.43
N PHE A 941 72.91 7.64 10.04
CA PHE A 941 72.57 6.78 11.16
C PHE A 941 73.09 7.46 12.43
N GLU A 942 72.20 8.14 13.15
CA GLU A 942 72.54 8.95 14.34
C GLU A 942 72.68 8.08 15.61
N ASP A 943 72.22 6.83 15.54
CA ASP A 943 72.30 5.81 16.59
C ASP A 943 72.82 4.49 15.98
N ASP A 944 72.92 3.44 16.78
CA ASP A 944 73.58 2.19 16.44
C ASP A 944 73.00 1.53 15.17
N LEU A 945 73.90 1.10 14.27
CA LEU A 945 73.55 0.33 13.07
C LEU A 945 74.08 -1.10 13.21
N THR A 946 73.20 -2.10 13.17
CA THR A 946 73.55 -3.53 13.18
C THR A 946 73.01 -4.25 11.96
N THR A 947 73.90 -4.75 11.10
CA THR A 947 73.52 -5.52 9.91
C THR A 947 74.61 -6.50 9.48
N PRO A 948 74.32 -7.69 8.93
CA PRO A 948 75.37 -8.50 8.31
C PRO A 948 75.98 -7.81 7.09
N THR A 949 75.16 -7.24 6.22
CA THR A 949 75.63 -6.61 4.97
C THR A 949 75.14 -5.16 4.88
N LEU A 950 76.06 -4.24 4.62
CA LEU A 950 75.76 -2.85 4.27
C LEU A 950 76.12 -2.64 2.79
N THR A 951 75.11 -2.50 1.94
CA THR A 951 75.30 -2.26 0.50
C THR A 951 75.15 -0.78 0.21
N THR A 952 76.15 -0.19 -0.44
CA THR A 952 76.11 1.18 -0.96
C THR A 952 76.28 1.16 -2.47
N THR A 953 75.78 2.19 -3.17
CA THR A 953 75.84 2.28 -4.64
C THR A 953 76.64 3.49 -5.12
N VAL A 954 77.12 3.43 -6.36
CA VAL A 954 77.97 4.47 -6.95
C VAL A 954 77.18 5.73 -7.29
N ARG A 955 76.99 6.59 -6.28
CA ARG A 955 76.30 7.89 -6.37
C ARG A 955 76.88 8.89 -5.37
N GLY A 956 76.64 10.18 -5.59
CA GLY A 956 77.27 11.27 -4.83
C GLY A 956 76.62 11.67 -3.51
N TYR A 957 75.88 10.79 -2.84
CA TYR A 957 75.34 11.06 -1.49
C TYR A 957 76.43 10.88 -0.42
N ASN A 958 76.25 11.54 0.71
CA ASN A 958 77.10 11.40 1.89
C ASN A 958 76.54 10.29 2.79
N LEU A 959 77.41 9.55 3.46
CA LEU A 959 77.02 8.53 4.43
C LEU A 959 77.68 8.83 5.78
N LYS A 960 76.87 8.89 6.84
CA LYS A 960 77.33 9.12 8.21
C LYS A 960 76.89 7.96 9.11
N LEU A 961 77.87 7.33 9.76
CA LEU A 961 77.68 6.27 10.74
C LEU A 961 78.12 6.83 12.10
N LEU A 962 77.17 7.39 12.85
CA LEU A 962 77.43 8.20 14.05
C LEU A 962 77.03 7.48 15.35
N GLY A 963 76.34 6.33 15.26
CA GLY A 963 75.99 5.53 16.42
C GLY A 963 77.21 5.09 17.23
N GLY A 964 77.05 5.05 18.55
CA GLY A 964 78.14 4.67 19.47
C GLY A 964 78.68 3.26 19.21
N THR A 965 77.86 2.37 18.66
CA THR A 965 78.26 1.07 18.11
C THR A 965 77.65 0.82 16.73
N THR A 966 78.48 0.67 15.71
CA THR A 966 78.05 0.20 14.38
C THR A 966 78.67 -1.16 14.07
N THR A 967 77.84 -2.16 13.75
CA THR A 967 78.28 -3.53 13.43
C THR A 967 77.90 -3.95 12.01
N VAL A 968 78.89 -4.26 11.17
CA VAL A 968 78.72 -4.86 9.83
C VAL A 968 79.51 -6.16 9.71
N SER A 969 78.84 -7.31 9.61
CA SER A 969 79.51 -8.61 9.79
C SER A 969 80.23 -9.15 8.53
N ASN A 970 79.65 -8.97 7.34
CA ASN A 970 80.13 -9.55 6.07
C ASN A 970 81.08 -8.62 5.30
N GLY A 971 81.51 -7.53 5.93
CA GLY A 971 82.38 -6.52 5.33
C GLY A 971 81.60 -5.36 4.70
N ALA A 972 82.18 -4.17 4.76
CA ALA A 972 81.58 -2.93 4.26
C ALA A 972 82.40 -2.40 3.07
N VAL A 973 81.77 -2.39 1.90
CA VAL A 973 82.29 -1.72 0.71
C VAL A 973 81.49 -0.43 0.49
N PHE A 974 82.17 0.70 0.60
CA PHE A 974 81.61 2.04 0.42
C PHE A 974 81.85 2.50 -1.03
N ASN A 975 80.81 2.38 -1.84
CA ASN A 975 80.79 2.68 -3.27
C ASN A 975 80.29 4.10 -3.57
N GLN A 976 79.68 4.79 -2.60
CA GLN A 976 79.23 6.16 -2.76
C GLN A 976 80.41 7.12 -2.96
N THR A 977 80.22 8.15 -3.78
CA THR A 977 81.25 9.12 -4.17
C THR A 977 81.16 10.45 -3.42
N GLY A 978 80.19 10.62 -2.52
CA GLY A 978 80.14 11.75 -1.59
C GLY A 978 81.08 11.56 -0.41
N THR A 979 80.81 12.23 0.72
CA THR A 979 81.61 12.07 1.93
C THR A 979 81.22 10.82 2.72
N LEU A 980 82.18 10.26 3.48
CA LEU A 980 81.96 9.16 4.41
C LEU A 980 82.42 9.60 5.81
N THR A 981 81.53 9.51 6.80
CA THR A 981 81.85 9.74 8.21
C THR A 981 81.73 8.43 8.99
N LEU A 982 82.81 8.06 9.68
CA LEU A 982 82.98 6.85 10.48
C LEU A 982 83.16 7.22 11.95
N GLY A 983 82.06 7.35 12.70
CA GLY A 983 82.04 7.85 14.07
C GLY A 983 82.16 9.38 14.17
N ASP A 984 81.76 9.93 15.32
CA ASP A 984 81.92 11.35 15.68
C ASP A 984 82.53 11.59 17.08
N ALA A 985 82.66 10.56 17.91
CA ALA A 985 83.29 10.63 19.22
C ALA A 985 84.39 9.57 19.39
N ALA A 986 85.38 9.87 20.24
CA ALA A 986 86.46 8.92 20.57
C ALA A 986 85.97 7.60 21.23
N THR A 987 84.73 7.57 21.73
CA THR A 987 84.12 6.39 22.35
C THR A 987 83.45 5.44 21.36
N ASP A 988 83.26 5.88 20.12
CA ASP A 988 82.50 5.12 19.14
C ASP A 988 83.24 3.85 18.73
N THR A 989 82.49 2.81 18.40
CA THR A 989 83.03 1.52 17.99
C THR A 989 82.37 1.04 16.71
N LEU A 990 83.12 1.03 15.61
CA LEU A 990 82.74 0.44 14.33
C LEU A 990 83.33 -0.97 14.19
N VAL A 991 82.51 -2.00 14.27
CA VAL A 991 82.88 -3.41 14.13
C VAL A 991 82.52 -3.92 12.74
N LEU A 992 83.49 -3.92 11.83
CA LEU A 992 83.36 -4.30 10.42
C LEU A 992 84.07 -5.64 10.17
N THR A 993 83.56 -6.75 10.72
CA THR A 993 84.33 -8.01 10.82
C THR A 993 84.83 -8.55 9.48
N GLY A 994 84.07 -8.39 8.40
CA GLY A 994 84.45 -8.81 7.04
C GLY A 994 85.34 -7.83 6.27
N GLY A 995 85.76 -6.72 6.89
CA GLY A 995 86.68 -5.74 6.31
C GLY A 995 86.01 -4.40 5.98
N LEU A 996 86.84 -3.42 5.66
CA LEU A 996 86.45 -2.05 5.28
C LEU A 996 87.12 -1.71 3.94
N THR A 997 86.34 -1.34 2.92
CA THR A 997 86.86 -0.79 1.67
C THR A 997 86.13 0.50 1.32
N ALA A 998 86.83 1.62 1.34
CA ALA A 998 86.33 2.96 1.05
C ALA A 998 87.20 3.64 -0.01
N THR A 999 87.12 3.17 -1.26
CA THR A 999 87.92 3.71 -2.38
C THR A 999 87.18 4.72 -3.24
N ALA A 1000 85.85 4.76 -3.16
CA ALA A 1000 84.99 5.66 -3.92
C ALA A 1000 84.69 7.02 -3.25
N PRO A 1001 84.58 7.14 -1.90
CA PRO A 1001 84.24 8.41 -1.27
C PRO A 1001 85.18 9.55 -1.66
N SER A 1002 84.69 10.78 -1.73
CA SER A 1002 85.51 11.97 -2.04
C SER A 1002 86.31 12.49 -0.85
N HIS A 1003 85.87 12.17 0.36
CA HIS A 1003 86.48 12.57 1.63
C HIS A 1003 86.04 11.59 2.72
N ILE A 1004 86.93 11.26 3.66
CA ILE A 1004 86.63 10.37 4.78
C ILE A 1004 86.90 11.11 6.09
N SER A 1005 85.94 11.11 7.00
CA SER A 1005 86.11 11.58 8.38
C SER A 1005 85.99 10.38 9.32
N ALA A 1006 86.82 10.34 10.37
CA ALA A 1006 86.76 9.27 11.36
C ALA A 1006 87.00 9.74 12.80
N ALA A 1007 86.31 9.08 13.72
CA ALA A 1007 86.52 9.14 15.17
C ALA A 1007 86.32 7.74 15.79
N GLY A 1008 86.90 7.51 16.97
CA GLY A 1008 86.69 6.29 17.73
C GLY A 1008 87.45 5.08 17.16
N GLN A 1009 86.93 3.88 17.41
CA GLN A 1009 87.58 2.62 17.08
C GLN A 1009 86.95 1.95 15.85
N ILE A 1010 87.75 1.73 14.80
CA ILE A 1010 87.41 0.91 13.64
C ILE A 1010 88.05 -0.47 13.82
N SER A 1011 87.25 -1.53 13.90
CA SER A 1011 87.70 -2.90 14.13
C SER A 1011 87.26 -3.84 13.02
N THR A 1012 88.19 -4.64 12.48
CA THR A 1012 87.91 -5.76 11.58
C THR A 1012 88.47 -7.06 12.18
N THR A 1013 88.11 -8.23 11.63
CA THR A 1013 88.60 -9.53 12.15
C THR A 1013 89.44 -10.24 11.08
N ASN A 1014 90.75 -10.00 11.09
CA ASN A 1014 91.70 -10.58 10.14
C ASN A 1014 91.42 -10.22 8.67
N THR A 1015 90.81 -9.05 8.45
CA THR A 1015 90.40 -8.55 7.14
C THR A 1015 90.87 -7.12 6.95
N ASP A 1016 91.07 -6.73 5.71
CA ASP A 1016 91.74 -5.47 5.39
C ASP A 1016 90.87 -4.24 5.69
N VAL A 1017 91.54 -3.14 6.07
CA VAL A 1017 91.02 -1.78 6.06
C VAL A 1017 91.70 -1.04 4.92
N VAL A 1018 90.93 -0.72 3.88
CA VAL A 1018 91.40 0.00 2.69
C VAL A 1018 90.66 1.32 2.58
N MET A 1019 91.35 2.40 2.86
CA MET A 1019 90.90 3.76 2.58
C MET A 1019 91.62 4.23 1.32
N GLY A 1020 90.87 4.55 0.26
CA GLY A 1020 91.43 4.86 -1.06
C GLY A 1020 92.13 6.21 -1.12
N GLY A 1021 92.14 6.83 -2.30
CA GLY A 1021 92.85 8.10 -2.54
C GLY A 1021 92.25 9.35 -1.88
N ALA A 1022 91.14 9.23 -1.15
CA ALA A 1022 90.51 10.34 -0.46
C ALA A 1022 91.26 10.71 0.81
N ASP A 1023 91.23 12.00 1.16
CA ASP A 1023 91.80 12.48 2.42
C ASP A 1023 91.02 11.92 3.61
N LEU A 1024 91.76 11.50 4.63
CA LEU A 1024 91.26 11.06 5.92
C LEU A 1024 91.44 12.19 6.94
N GLU A 1025 90.32 12.73 7.43
CA GLU A 1025 90.27 13.74 8.48
C GLU A 1025 89.91 13.10 9.83
N LEU A 1026 90.77 13.24 10.83
CA LEU A 1026 90.51 12.78 12.18
C LEU A 1026 89.75 13.85 12.96
N THR A 1027 88.46 13.61 13.20
CA THR A 1027 87.60 14.52 13.98
C THR A 1027 87.76 14.30 15.48
N ASP A 1028 88.08 13.07 15.89
CA ASP A 1028 88.59 12.74 17.22
C ASP A 1028 89.70 11.68 17.15
N ASN A 1029 90.16 11.18 18.30
CA ASN A 1029 91.17 10.11 18.32
C ASN A 1029 90.65 8.84 17.63
N VAL A 1030 91.47 8.26 16.76
CA VAL A 1030 91.13 7.08 15.96
C VAL A 1030 92.01 5.89 16.32
N ILE A 1031 91.37 4.74 16.52
CA ILE A 1031 92.03 3.45 16.66
C ILE A 1031 91.58 2.55 15.52
N ILE A 1032 92.51 1.98 14.75
CA ILE A 1032 92.21 0.96 13.75
C ILE A 1032 92.77 -0.39 14.23
N SER A 1033 91.95 -1.41 14.36
CA SER A 1033 92.33 -2.75 14.81
C SER A 1033 91.88 -3.82 13.81
N THR A 1034 92.80 -4.58 13.22
CA THR A 1034 92.44 -5.52 12.13
C THR A 1034 92.91 -6.96 12.35
N GLY A 1035 93.55 -7.25 13.49
CA GLY A 1035 94.18 -8.54 13.74
C GLY A 1035 95.34 -8.79 12.76
N SER A 1036 95.13 -9.66 11.76
CA SER A 1036 96.09 -9.94 10.67
C SER A 1036 95.79 -9.24 9.34
N GLY A 1037 94.69 -8.49 9.23
CA GLY A 1037 94.35 -7.75 8.01
C GLY A 1037 95.24 -6.53 7.77
N ASN A 1038 95.48 -6.17 6.52
CA ASN A 1038 96.26 -4.99 6.16
C ASN A 1038 95.50 -3.68 6.43
N VAL A 1039 96.23 -2.59 6.65
CA VAL A 1039 95.68 -1.23 6.75
C VAL A 1039 96.34 -0.38 5.68
N SER A 1040 95.56 0.18 4.75
CA SER A 1040 96.08 0.99 3.64
C SER A 1040 95.35 2.33 3.56
N PHE A 1041 96.12 3.41 3.44
CA PHE A 1041 95.61 4.76 3.19
C PHE A 1041 96.19 5.31 1.89
N GLY A 1042 95.31 5.69 0.97
CA GLY A 1042 95.64 6.26 -0.34
C GLY A 1042 95.86 7.78 -0.33
N GLY A 1043 95.02 8.52 0.42
CA GLY A 1043 95.05 9.98 0.54
C GLY A 1043 95.81 10.51 1.76
N THR A 1044 95.81 11.84 1.95
CA THR A 1044 96.49 12.45 3.10
C THR A 1044 95.74 12.15 4.40
N ILE A 1045 96.45 12.17 5.53
CA ILE A 1045 95.83 11.96 6.85
C ILE A 1045 96.11 13.19 7.70
N ASN A 1046 95.06 13.87 8.18
CA ASN A 1046 95.20 15.11 8.95
C ASN A 1046 94.22 15.15 10.12
N SER A 1047 94.54 15.90 11.18
CA SER A 1047 93.52 16.27 12.16
C SER A 1047 92.52 17.24 11.55
N ALA A 1048 91.29 17.29 12.05
CA ALA A 1048 90.33 18.25 11.55
C ALA A 1048 90.80 19.70 11.71
N ASN A 1049 90.49 20.55 10.74
CA ASN A 1049 90.94 21.94 10.78
C ASN A 1049 90.26 22.69 11.93
N GLY A 1050 91.06 23.33 12.79
CA GLY A 1050 90.57 24.11 13.92
C GLY A 1050 90.21 23.32 15.18
N VAL A 1051 90.48 22.00 15.23
CA VAL A 1051 90.44 21.21 16.47
C VAL A 1051 91.85 20.97 17.02
N ALA A 1052 91.94 20.60 18.29
CA ALA A 1052 93.20 20.11 18.86
C ALA A 1052 93.65 18.84 18.12
N ALA A 1053 94.95 18.71 17.87
CA ALA A 1053 95.54 17.60 17.12
C ALA A 1053 95.11 16.22 17.69
N LYS A 1054 94.71 15.29 16.83
CA LYS A 1054 94.10 13.99 17.17
C LYS A 1054 95.03 12.82 16.88
N SER A 1055 94.96 11.77 17.70
CA SER A 1055 95.85 10.61 17.54
C SER A 1055 95.30 9.58 16.56
N LEU A 1056 96.22 8.91 15.86
CA LEU A 1056 95.94 7.71 15.08
C LEU A 1056 96.75 6.54 15.65
N THR A 1057 96.07 5.50 16.11
CA THR A 1057 96.69 4.25 16.57
C THR A 1057 96.26 3.09 15.66
N ILE A 1058 97.21 2.32 15.16
CA ILE A 1058 96.99 1.19 14.27
C ILE A 1058 97.49 -0.09 14.96
N GLN A 1059 96.58 -1.04 15.12
CA GLN A 1059 96.77 -2.33 15.79
C GLN A 1059 96.59 -3.45 14.77
N THR A 1060 97.63 -3.70 13.98
CA THR A 1060 97.67 -4.80 13.02
C THR A 1060 99.01 -5.55 13.04
N THR A 1061 98.93 -6.86 12.84
CA THR A 1061 100.06 -7.75 12.51
C THR A 1061 100.28 -7.87 10.99
N GLY A 1062 99.32 -7.40 10.17
CA GLY A 1062 99.43 -7.27 8.72
C GLY A 1062 100.19 -6.00 8.30
N ALA A 1063 100.22 -5.70 7.00
CA ALA A 1063 100.94 -4.54 6.50
C ALA A 1063 100.14 -3.24 6.71
N THR A 1064 100.81 -2.19 7.20
CA THR A 1064 100.29 -0.81 7.25
C THR A 1064 100.96 0.00 6.13
N THR A 1065 100.20 0.57 5.20
CA THR A 1065 100.73 1.38 4.09
C THR A 1065 100.16 2.79 4.10
N PHE A 1066 101.03 3.78 4.13
CA PHE A 1066 100.71 5.19 3.96
C PHE A 1066 101.24 5.69 2.62
N THR A 1067 100.37 5.99 1.65
CA THR A 1067 100.83 6.42 0.32
C THR A 1067 101.01 7.92 0.16
N ALA A 1068 100.36 8.73 1.00
CA ALA A 1068 100.44 10.19 0.98
C ALA A 1068 100.89 10.76 2.33
N ALA A 1069 101.09 12.07 2.40
CA ALA A 1069 101.61 12.75 3.57
C ALA A 1069 100.66 12.68 4.78
N ILE A 1070 101.24 12.61 5.98
CA ILE A 1070 100.53 12.56 7.25
C ILE A 1070 100.81 13.86 8.02
N GLY A 1071 99.75 14.56 8.43
CA GLY A 1071 99.81 15.77 9.23
C GLY A 1071 100.35 17.00 8.51
N ASP A 1072 100.41 16.99 7.17
CA ASP A 1072 101.03 18.05 6.37
C ASP A 1072 100.20 19.35 6.39
N SER A 1073 98.87 19.24 6.27
CA SER A 1073 97.98 20.40 6.36
C SER A 1073 97.53 20.71 7.79
N ALA A 1074 97.36 19.67 8.62
CA ALA A 1074 97.08 19.79 10.05
C ALA A 1074 97.68 18.62 10.82
N GLU A 1075 98.65 18.89 11.70
CA GLU A 1075 99.43 17.87 12.42
C GLU A 1075 98.55 16.88 13.20
N LEU A 1076 99.00 15.63 13.33
CA LEU A 1076 98.36 14.67 14.21
C LEU A 1076 98.83 14.84 15.67
N GLY A 1077 97.99 14.47 16.63
CA GLY A 1077 98.35 14.43 18.06
C GLY A 1077 99.40 13.37 18.35
N SER A 1078 99.29 12.19 17.74
CA SER A 1078 100.32 11.15 17.74
C SER A 1078 100.04 10.13 16.64
N LEU A 1079 101.05 9.36 16.25
CA LEU A 1079 100.91 8.22 15.35
C LEU A 1079 101.55 6.99 15.99
N ALA A 1080 100.81 5.90 16.14
CA ALA A 1080 101.34 4.67 16.71
C ALA A 1080 100.93 3.45 15.88
N THR A 1081 101.88 2.56 15.60
CA THR A 1081 101.61 1.19 15.13
C THR A 1081 102.10 0.25 16.23
N THR A 1082 101.22 -0.56 16.85
CA THR A 1082 101.55 -1.23 18.15
C THR A 1082 101.57 -2.76 18.14
N ALA A 1083 101.19 -3.40 17.03
CA ALA A 1083 101.07 -4.87 16.94
C ALA A 1083 102.13 -5.56 16.04
N GLY A 1084 103.22 -4.86 15.68
CA GLY A 1084 104.40 -5.48 15.05
C GLY A 1084 104.31 -5.83 13.56
N GLY A 1085 103.21 -5.52 12.87
CA GLY A 1085 103.09 -5.64 11.41
C GLY A 1085 104.01 -4.67 10.65
N SER A 1086 104.35 -4.98 9.39
CA SER A 1086 105.24 -4.11 8.59
C SER A 1086 104.60 -2.76 8.27
N VAL A 1087 105.38 -1.69 8.28
CA VAL A 1087 104.91 -0.33 7.97
C VAL A 1087 105.61 0.17 6.71
N ALA A 1088 104.86 0.69 5.74
CA ALA A 1088 105.40 1.35 4.55
C ALA A 1088 104.99 2.83 4.55
N ILE A 1089 105.97 3.72 4.54
CA ILE A 1089 105.77 5.17 4.48
C ILE A 1089 106.22 5.65 3.09
N ASN A 1090 105.25 5.89 2.22
CA ASN A 1090 105.49 6.30 0.83
C ASN A 1090 105.11 7.77 0.56
N GLY A 1091 104.54 8.46 1.56
CA GLY A 1091 104.10 9.85 1.46
C GLY A 1091 105.17 10.91 1.75
N GLY A 1092 106.34 10.51 2.25
CA GLY A 1092 107.50 11.37 2.47
C GLY A 1092 107.44 12.33 3.67
N VAL A 1093 106.29 12.54 4.29
CA VAL A 1093 106.16 13.40 5.48
C VAL A 1093 105.23 12.76 6.51
N VAL A 1094 105.64 12.81 7.78
CA VAL A 1094 104.79 12.54 8.95
C VAL A 1094 105.03 13.62 10.00
N ASN A 1095 104.04 14.50 10.17
CA ASN A 1095 104.07 15.58 11.17
C ASN A 1095 103.09 15.28 12.31
N THR A 1096 103.61 15.29 13.53
CA THR A 1096 102.82 15.17 14.76
C THR A 1096 103.18 16.27 15.76
N SER A 1097 102.31 16.56 16.73
CA SER A 1097 102.68 17.32 17.93
C SER A 1097 103.25 16.44 19.02
N GLY A 1098 102.65 15.27 19.23
CA GLY A 1098 103.11 14.24 20.17
C GLY A 1098 103.92 13.14 19.49
N ALA A 1099 103.95 11.96 20.13
CA ALA A 1099 104.87 10.88 19.79
C ALA A 1099 104.53 10.17 18.47
N GLN A 1100 105.57 9.62 17.83
CA GLN A 1100 105.47 8.66 16.74
C GLN A 1100 106.11 7.34 17.17
N SER A 1101 105.40 6.22 17.01
CA SER A 1101 105.90 4.90 17.41
C SER A 1101 105.63 3.84 16.35
N TYR A 1102 106.68 3.18 15.88
CA TYR A 1102 106.63 2.14 14.87
C TYR A 1102 107.11 0.81 15.45
N SER A 1103 106.18 -0.09 15.79
CA SER A 1103 106.51 -1.36 16.46
C SER A 1103 107.04 -2.44 15.52
N GLY A 1104 106.63 -2.45 14.26
CA GLY A 1104 107.07 -3.41 13.25
C GLY A 1104 108.12 -2.85 12.29
N PRO A 1105 108.59 -3.67 11.33
CA PRO A 1105 109.63 -3.26 10.38
C PRO A 1105 109.10 -2.17 9.45
N VAL A 1106 109.86 -1.09 9.29
CA VAL A 1106 109.52 0.08 8.47
C VAL A 1106 110.26 0.05 7.14
N THR A 1107 109.54 0.31 6.05
CA THR A 1107 110.09 0.60 4.72
C THR A 1107 109.70 2.02 4.31
N LEU A 1108 110.60 2.73 3.64
CA LEU A 1108 110.28 4.04 3.06
C LEU A 1108 110.24 3.87 1.54
N GLY A 1109 109.19 4.38 0.90
CA GLY A 1109 109.10 4.39 -0.58
C GLY A 1109 109.67 5.64 -1.22
N VAL A 1110 109.94 6.67 -0.42
CA VAL A 1110 110.46 7.98 -0.83
C VAL A 1110 111.32 8.56 0.30
N ASP A 1111 112.06 9.63 0.00
CA ASP A 1111 112.74 10.41 1.04
C ASP A 1111 111.71 10.91 2.07
N THR A 1112 111.92 10.58 3.33
CA THR A 1112 110.93 10.74 4.39
C THR A 1112 111.43 11.64 5.51
N THR A 1113 110.60 12.61 5.90
CA THR A 1113 110.78 13.46 7.09
C THR A 1113 109.72 13.13 8.13
N LEU A 1114 110.16 12.77 9.33
CA LEU A 1114 109.30 12.55 10.50
C LEU A 1114 109.51 13.70 11.47
N SER A 1115 108.47 14.42 11.86
CA SER A 1115 108.57 15.58 12.76
C SER A 1115 107.63 15.48 13.97
N SER A 1116 108.11 15.86 15.15
CA SER A 1116 107.30 16.09 16.34
C SER A 1116 107.50 17.52 16.86
N SER A 1117 106.45 18.35 16.81
CA SER A 1117 106.52 19.79 17.10
C SER A 1117 106.54 20.13 18.60
N SER A 1118 106.09 19.21 19.47
CA SER A 1118 105.99 19.43 20.94
C SER A 1118 106.80 18.41 21.76
N SER A 1119 108.00 18.07 21.30
CA SER A 1119 108.94 17.14 21.98
C SER A 1119 108.42 15.69 22.15
N GLY A 1120 107.53 15.22 21.28
CA GLY A 1120 107.12 13.82 21.27
C GLY A 1120 108.25 12.90 20.79
N ALA A 1121 108.39 11.73 21.42
CA ALA A 1121 109.39 10.75 21.01
C ALA A 1121 109.09 10.19 19.61
N ILE A 1122 110.12 9.94 18.81
CA ILE A 1122 110.02 9.24 17.52
C ILE A 1122 110.78 7.92 17.66
N SER A 1123 110.07 6.79 17.67
CA SER A 1123 110.63 5.48 18.02
C SER A 1123 110.40 4.45 16.92
N PHE A 1124 111.47 3.79 16.50
CA PHE A 1124 111.46 2.58 15.68
C PHE A 1124 111.86 1.40 16.55
N VAL A 1125 110.95 0.45 16.77
CA VAL A 1125 111.23 -0.72 17.61
C VAL A 1125 111.91 -1.84 16.82
N SER A 1126 111.62 -1.95 15.52
CA SER A 1126 112.19 -2.95 14.61
C SER A 1126 112.96 -2.30 13.45
N THR A 1127 113.32 -3.09 12.44
CA THR A 1127 114.23 -2.68 11.36
C THR A 1127 113.62 -1.56 10.52
N VAL A 1128 114.44 -0.60 10.11
CA VAL A 1128 114.13 0.33 9.02
C VAL A 1128 114.93 -0.13 7.80
N ASP A 1129 114.26 -0.57 6.73
CA ASP A 1129 114.90 -1.05 5.50
C ASP A 1129 114.45 -0.19 4.30
N SER A 1130 115.36 0.63 3.78
CA SER A 1130 115.04 1.64 2.79
C SER A 1130 116.24 2.02 1.90
N ALA A 1131 115.95 2.34 0.63
CA ALA A 1131 116.90 2.97 -0.28
C ALA A 1131 116.81 4.50 -0.29
N HIS A 1132 116.07 5.10 0.67
CA HIS A 1132 115.72 6.52 0.71
C HIS A 1132 116.25 7.22 1.96
N THR A 1133 116.26 8.55 1.93
CA THR A 1133 116.68 9.40 3.04
C THR A 1133 115.65 9.37 4.17
N LEU A 1134 116.13 9.28 5.41
CA LEU A 1134 115.33 9.42 6.62
C LEU A 1134 115.80 10.65 7.41
N THR A 1135 114.89 11.61 7.60
CA THR A 1135 115.10 12.78 8.46
C THR A 1135 114.16 12.71 9.66
N ILE A 1136 114.69 12.84 10.87
CA ILE A 1136 113.93 12.77 12.12
C ILE A 1136 114.08 14.12 12.85
N ASN A 1137 112.98 14.82 13.02
CA ASN A 1137 112.91 16.16 13.60
C ASN A 1137 112.09 16.16 14.89
N THR A 1138 112.72 15.94 16.04
CA THR A 1138 112.09 16.06 17.35
C THR A 1138 113.04 16.65 18.39
N SER A 1139 112.51 17.46 19.31
CA SER A 1139 113.21 17.82 20.57
C SER A 1139 113.00 16.80 21.70
N GLY A 1140 112.25 15.72 21.40
CA GLY A 1140 112.08 14.57 22.26
C GLY A 1140 113.17 13.51 22.03
N VAL A 1141 112.85 12.26 22.39
CA VAL A 1141 113.75 11.12 22.20
C VAL A 1141 113.55 10.48 20.83
N THR A 1142 114.61 10.42 20.03
CA THR A 1142 114.69 9.56 18.84
C THR A 1142 115.21 8.19 19.27
N THR A 1143 114.43 7.12 19.08
CA THR A 1143 114.86 5.74 19.40
C THR A 1143 115.00 4.90 18.15
N LEU A 1144 116.19 4.33 17.92
CA LEU A 1144 116.48 3.34 16.89
C LEU A 1144 116.73 2.00 17.58
N GLY A 1145 115.69 1.17 17.63
CA GLY A 1145 115.65 -0.09 18.38
C GLY A 1145 116.34 -1.26 17.70
N ASP A 1146 116.40 -1.27 16.36
CA ASP A 1146 116.99 -2.34 15.53
C ASP A 1146 117.74 -1.75 14.30
N THR A 1147 118.09 -2.59 13.32
CA THR A 1147 118.90 -2.19 12.16
C THR A 1147 118.22 -1.12 11.32
N VAL A 1148 118.99 -0.10 10.93
CA VAL A 1148 118.56 0.96 10.01
C VAL A 1148 119.44 0.90 8.77
N ASP A 1149 118.87 0.49 7.65
CA ASP A 1149 119.45 0.55 6.32
C ASP A 1149 118.70 1.66 5.54
N ALA A 1150 119.40 2.75 5.19
CA ALA A 1150 118.81 3.95 4.57
C ALA A 1150 119.77 4.63 3.56
N ALA A 1151 119.31 5.55 2.70
CA ALA A 1151 120.22 6.33 1.87
C ALA A 1151 121.05 7.33 2.70
N SER A 1152 120.40 8.03 3.60
CA SER A 1152 121.03 8.91 4.60
C SER A 1152 120.13 9.00 5.82
N LEU A 1153 120.72 9.28 6.99
CA LEU A 1153 120.00 9.43 8.25
C LEU A 1153 120.39 10.78 8.87
N THR A 1154 119.41 11.65 9.09
CA THR A 1154 119.62 12.95 9.74
C THR A 1154 118.70 13.09 10.94
N THR A 1155 119.22 13.53 12.08
CA THR A 1155 118.41 14.05 13.18
C THR A 1155 118.57 15.57 13.32
N ASN A 1156 117.57 16.29 13.82
CA ASN A 1156 117.66 17.73 14.13
C ASN A 1156 118.49 17.98 15.39
N ALA A 1157 118.70 19.25 15.74
CA ALA A 1157 119.29 19.63 17.02
C ALA A 1157 118.20 19.83 18.10
N GLY A 1158 118.51 19.49 19.34
CA GLY A 1158 117.69 19.80 20.52
C GLY A 1158 116.92 18.64 21.13
N GLY A 1159 117.07 17.40 20.63
CA GLY A 1159 116.57 16.16 21.23
C GLY A 1159 117.69 15.22 21.69
N GLN A 1160 117.34 13.97 21.98
CA GLN A 1160 118.27 12.89 22.37
C GLN A 1160 118.14 11.71 21.40
N ALA A 1161 119.25 11.18 20.90
CA ALA A 1161 119.26 10.00 20.04
C ALA A 1161 119.72 8.75 20.80
N ILE A 1162 118.81 7.78 20.98
CA ILE A 1162 119.09 6.50 21.62
C ILE A 1162 119.16 5.38 20.57
N ILE A 1163 120.34 4.79 20.43
CA ILE A 1163 120.62 3.63 19.57
C ILE A 1163 120.74 2.39 20.46
N GLN A 1164 119.71 1.52 20.48
CA GLN A 1164 119.58 0.48 21.52
C GLN A 1164 120.15 -0.91 21.17
N GLY A 1165 120.67 -1.16 19.95
CA GLY A 1165 121.55 -2.32 19.76
C GLY A 1165 121.59 -3.05 18.41
N ALA A 1166 121.53 -2.35 17.27
CA ALA A 1166 121.79 -2.97 15.97
C ALA A 1166 122.51 -2.01 14.99
N ARG A 1167 122.88 -2.54 13.81
CA ARG A 1167 123.70 -1.88 12.77
C ARG A 1167 122.93 -0.74 12.08
N ILE A 1168 123.52 0.45 11.99
CA ILE A 1168 123.05 1.54 11.09
C ILE A 1168 123.96 1.59 9.88
N THR A 1169 123.44 1.32 8.68
CA THR A 1169 124.20 1.41 7.42
C THR A 1169 123.50 2.36 6.48
N THR A 1170 124.27 3.32 5.96
CA THR A 1170 123.79 4.26 4.95
C THR A 1170 124.69 4.25 3.74
N SER A 1171 124.10 4.42 2.54
CA SER A 1171 124.89 4.65 1.32
C SER A 1171 125.47 6.07 1.23
N GLY A 1172 124.87 7.01 1.97
CA GLY A 1172 125.23 8.42 2.10
C GLY A 1172 125.46 8.83 3.55
N ALA A 1173 125.33 10.13 3.85
CA ALA A 1173 125.70 10.70 5.13
C ALA A 1173 124.82 10.23 6.31
N GLN A 1174 125.43 10.09 7.49
CA GLN A 1174 124.73 10.01 8.77
C GLN A 1174 125.05 11.30 9.54
N THR A 1175 124.04 12.03 9.97
CA THR A 1175 124.18 13.30 10.69
C THR A 1175 123.29 13.26 11.94
N TYR A 1176 123.91 13.13 13.10
CA TYR A 1176 123.23 13.16 14.40
C TYR A 1176 123.48 14.53 15.02
N ASN A 1177 122.46 15.38 15.03
CA ASN A 1177 122.56 16.70 15.67
C ASN A 1177 121.95 16.70 17.09
N ASP A 1178 121.36 15.58 17.51
CA ASP A 1178 120.88 15.31 18.86
C ASP A 1178 122.01 14.83 19.79
N ASP A 1179 121.78 14.95 21.10
CA ASP A 1179 122.69 14.50 22.17
C ASP A 1179 122.71 12.97 22.36
#